data_AF-B4WVF1-F1
#
_entry.id   AF-B4WVF1-F1
#
_cell.length_a   1.000
_cell.length_b   1.000
_cell.length_c   1.000
_cell.angle_alpha   90.00
_cell.angle_beta   90.00
_cell.angle_gamma   90.00
#
_symmetry.space_group_name_H-M   'P 1'
#
loop_
_entity.id
_entity.type
_entity.pdbx_description
1 polymer ?
#
loop_
_entity_poly.entity_id
_entity_poly.type
_entity_poly.pdbx_seq_one_letter_code
_entity_poly.pdbx_strand_id
1 'polypeptide(L)'
;MTNPQLVLNPRTQFVTVEDASPTVSVRWDRVVQNAVINTGVGPTIASRAYAIMHTAMYDAWSAYSTDAVSTQTGDSLQRPASEHTDANKTEAMSFAAYRVLLELFPEAETSLLFDNLMTELGFNTGNKTVDPSTAAGIGNLSAEALMAFRRTDGSNQINGYEDTTGYEPVNKDVDSIQNLEKWTPETIPIPSAGSSANTSSRMQMFLTPQWSVVTPFALESSSALRPEAPEPFLLVDAFVDLESRTITLAGEREARVITADMVGKAGEPGKFINQRFIDQAERVVRASAALTDIQKLIAEFWEDAGGTSFPPGTWHTFGEYVSARDSHSLDEDALMFLSLSNAIFDAGVATWEAKVFYNYVRPIRAIRELGMLGLLNDGTVGKDEITGEEGFVIEAWGGSAQGTRTILANNFLTYQTPDGDPSPPFAEYTSGHSSFSAAGAEILKRFTGEDDFGSSITFDIGTSRFENLFTPKEEITLSWDTFTEAADEAGLSRIYGGIHFEDGDLNGRALGRQVAESAWNKVQDLANGADVVTLDFTADEFSADSEVGCFVVDDTNGTMDGLSPDDAGYLAVAMARSSVLFSALPEDADVEARFEAISTRSFLQGSYVRFFSISAGTVDTFLHTGSGQVSLSGIERIDETSRLELTLADLNMTASLAESTGIGTGLQGSASAEVLDLTKLEAATEATFTVQREAAFNNVVGFYLIDDLTGRVIDSEGNVFDPENTTDYVQAALANRITELSLSSLNNGVSTFSTTLEAGQILAPFIVVDGTIDELIDEDASNDPAIYTPFLGANLDSADHVRLFGNNTFGFEDLVSGGDQDFDDLIVQVDFL
;
A
#
# COMPACT_ATOMS: atom_id res chain seq x y z
N MET A 1 -3.36 26.13 30.05
CA MET A 1 -4.16 25.04 30.63
C MET A 1 -3.19 23.89 30.92
N THR A 2 -3.48 22.98 31.85
CA THR A 2 -2.66 21.76 31.98
C THR A 2 -2.85 20.93 30.71
N ASN A 3 -1.76 20.43 30.11
CA ASN A 3 -1.88 19.53 28.95
C ASN A 3 -2.82 18.36 29.30
N PRO A 4 -3.64 17.88 28.35
CA PRO A 4 -4.43 16.67 28.57
C PRO A 4 -3.51 15.51 28.96
N GLN A 5 -4.08 14.48 29.59
CA GLN A 5 -3.34 13.30 30.03
C GLN A 5 -3.98 12.05 29.42
N LEU A 6 -3.14 11.11 28.99
CA LEU A 6 -3.58 9.75 28.68
C LEU A 6 -3.87 9.03 29.99
N VAL A 7 -5.03 8.38 30.04
CA VAL A 7 -5.47 7.61 31.20
C VAL A 7 -5.57 6.14 30.81
N LEU A 8 -4.68 5.33 31.37
CA LEU A 8 -4.69 3.88 31.19
C LEU A 8 -5.65 3.22 32.17
N ASN A 9 -6.55 2.38 31.66
CA ASN A 9 -7.25 1.42 32.49
C ASN A 9 -6.32 0.22 32.78
N PRO A 10 -5.88 -0.02 34.03
CA PRO A 10 -4.88 -1.05 34.32
C PRO A 10 -5.39 -2.48 34.15
N ARG A 11 -6.71 -2.68 33.93
CA ARG A 11 -7.29 -4.01 33.71
C ARG A 11 -7.51 -4.33 32.24
N THR A 12 -8.05 -3.36 31.50
CA THR A 12 -8.38 -3.54 30.09
C THR A 12 -7.27 -3.03 29.18
N GLN A 13 -6.32 -2.26 29.72
CA GLN A 13 -5.29 -1.50 29.00
C GLN A 13 -5.83 -0.47 28.00
N PHE A 14 -7.14 -0.27 27.97
CA PHE A 14 -7.76 0.78 27.18
C PHE A 14 -7.31 2.16 27.66
N VAL A 15 -6.89 2.99 26.71
CA VAL A 15 -6.44 4.36 26.95
C VAL A 15 -7.56 5.33 26.61
N THR A 16 -7.77 6.34 27.45
CA THR A 16 -8.69 7.44 27.17
C THR A 16 -8.03 8.79 27.40
N VAL A 17 -8.65 9.85 26.87
CA VAL A 17 -8.21 11.24 27.08
C VAL A 17 -9.22 11.97 27.97
N GLU A 18 -8.73 12.63 29.01
CA GLU A 18 -9.57 13.55 29.79
C GLU A 18 -9.75 14.87 29.04
N ASP A 19 -10.93 15.06 28.46
CA ASP A 19 -11.36 16.31 27.82
C ASP A 19 -12.78 16.68 28.24
N ALA A 20 -12.94 17.89 28.76
CA ALA A 20 -14.20 18.41 29.27
C ALA A 20 -15.11 18.98 28.17
N SER A 21 -14.61 19.19 26.95
CA SER A 21 -15.38 19.77 25.84
C SER A 21 -14.98 19.17 24.47
N PRO A 22 -15.09 17.84 24.30
CA PRO A 22 -14.72 17.18 23.06
C PRO A 22 -15.62 17.61 21.90
N THR A 23 -15.03 17.69 20.71
CA THR A 23 -15.76 17.92 19.45
C THR A 23 -16.71 16.77 19.14
N VAL A 24 -17.60 16.97 18.17
CA VAL A 24 -18.53 15.92 17.73
C VAL A 24 -17.78 14.70 17.16
N SER A 25 -16.66 14.91 16.46
CA SER A 25 -15.79 13.84 15.95
C SER A 25 -15.24 12.97 17.08
N VAL A 26 -14.65 13.57 18.11
CA VAL A 26 -14.14 12.86 19.30
C VAL A 26 -15.26 12.11 20.02
N ARG A 27 -16.46 12.68 20.14
CA ARG A 27 -17.58 12.01 20.81
C ARG A 27 -18.05 10.76 20.06
N TRP A 28 -18.15 10.83 18.73
CA TRP A 28 -18.49 9.66 17.92
C TRP A 28 -17.37 8.64 17.89
N ASP A 29 -16.11 9.08 17.86
CA ASP A 29 -14.93 8.23 17.93
C ASP A 29 -14.93 7.33 19.18
N ARG A 30 -15.10 7.94 20.36
CA ARG A 30 -15.25 7.20 21.62
C ARG A 30 -16.35 6.17 21.56
N VAL A 31 -17.47 6.49 20.92
CA VAL A 31 -18.63 5.59 20.84
C VAL A 31 -18.37 4.41 19.90
N VAL A 32 -17.74 4.62 18.73
CA VAL A 32 -17.33 3.50 17.86
C VAL A 32 -16.23 2.67 18.49
N GLN A 33 -15.28 3.25 19.23
CA GLN A 33 -14.29 2.50 20.00
C GLN A 33 -14.96 1.55 21.01
N ASN A 34 -16.00 2.01 21.72
CA ASN A 34 -16.77 1.15 22.62
C ASN A 34 -17.52 0.03 21.87
N ALA A 35 -18.06 0.31 20.67
CA ALA A 35 -18.69 -0.73 19.86
C ALA A 35 -17.69 -1.80 19.42
N VAL A 36 -16.49 -1.40 18.98
CA VAL A 36 -15.37 -2.28 18.63
C VAL A 36 -14.93 -3.13 19.82
N ILE A 37 -14.74 -2.52 21.00
CA ILE A 37 -14.39 -3.22 22.24
C ILE A 37 -15.43 -4.30 22.59
N ASN A 38 -16.72 -3.95 22.50
CA ASN A 38 -17.80 -4.84 22.90
C ASN A 38 -18.02 -6.02 21.93
N THR A 39 -17.64 -5.85 20.66
CA THR A 39 -17.86 -6.86 19.61
C THR A 39 -16.61 -7.67 19.28
N GLY A 40 -15.42 -7.16 19.57
CA GLY A 40 -14.16 -7.90 19.38
C GLY A 40 -13.88 -8.26 17.92
N VAL A 41 -14.27 -7.39 16.98
CA VAL A 41 -14.26 -7.65 15.53
C VAL A 41 -12.88 -7.89 14.90
N GLY A 42 -11.78 -7.61 15.61
CA GLY A 42 -10.42 -7.72 15.10
C GLY A 42 -9.93 -6.43 14.41
N PRO A 43 -8.61 -6.32 14.16
CA PRO A 43 -7.99 -5.06 13.74
C PRO A 43 -8.40 -4.61 12.34
N THR A 44 -8.61 -5.53 11.39
CA THR A 44 -9.04 -5.20 10.02
C THR A 44 -10.42 -4.54 10.03
N ILE A 45 -11.42 -5.24 10.56
CA ILE A 45 -12.80 -4.74 10.66
C ILE A 45 -12.87 -3.46 11.52
N ALA A 46 -12.10 -3.40 12.62
CA ALA A 46 -12.02 -2.18 13.45
C ALA A 46 -11.50 -0.97 12.67
N SER A 47 -10.35 -1.08 12.00
CA SER A 47 -9.76 0.02 11.21
C SER A 47 -10.74 0.57 10.16
N ARG A 48 -11.46 -0.33 9.47
CA ARG A 48 -12.48 0.07 8.48
C ARG A 48 -13.71 0.71 9.12
N ALA A 49 -14.15 0.25 10.29
CA ALA A 49 -15.27 0.87 11.00
C ALA A 49 -14.96 2.32 11.38
N TYR A 50 -13.74 2.58 11.87
CA TYR A 50 -13.26 3.93 12.14
C TYR A 50 -13.21 4.79 10.87
N ALA A 51 -12.63 4.26 9.78
CA ALA A 51 -12.54 4.95 8.49
C ALA A 51 -13.91 5.28 7.89
N ILE A 52 -14.86 4.34 7.88
CA ILE A 52 -16.20 4.57 7.36
C ILE A 52 -16.93 5.64 8.17
N MET A 53 -16.87 5.58 9.49
CA MET A 53 -17.53 6.57 10.34
C MET A 53 -17.00 7.97 10.08
N HIS A 54 -15.68 8.17 10.14
CA HIS A 54 -15.10 9.51 9.95
C HIS A 54 -15.18 10.00 8.51
N THR A 55 -15.16 9.11 7.51
CA THR A 55 -15.45 9.49 6.11
C THR A 55 -16.89 9.96 5.95
N ALA A 56 -17.87 9.28 6.55
CA ALA A 56 -19.27 9.72 6.50
C ALA A 56 -19.47 11.07 7.20
N MET A 57 -18.79 11.29 8.33
CA MET A 57 -18.80 12.56 9.04
C MET A 57 -18.18 13.67 8.20
N TYR A 58 -17.03 13.43 7.59
CA TYR A 58 -16.40 14.36 6.67
C TYR A 58 -17.28 14.68 5.46
N ASP A 59 -17.87 13.67 4.82
CA ASP A 59 -18.76 13.87 3.68
C ASP A 59 -19.94 14.79 4.04
N ALA A 60 -20.55 14.57 5.22
CA ALA A 60 -21.62 15.42 5.70
C ALA A 60 -21.16 16.82 6.13
N TRP A 61 -19.93 16.94 6.62
CA TRP A 61 -19.29 18.20 6.98
C TRP A 61 -18.91 19.04 5.76
N SER A 62 -18.42 18.41 4.68
CA SER A 62 -17.94 19.06 3.45
C SER A 62 -19.00 19.95 2.82
N ALA A 63 -20.28 19.54 2.90
CA ALA A 63 -21.44 20.34 2.48
C ALA A 63 -21.53 21.72 3.17
N TYR A 64 -20.82 21.94 4.27
CA TYR A 64 -20.76 23.19 5.04
C TYR A 64 -19.35 23.80 5.09
N SER A 65 -18.45 23.34 4.23
CA SER A 65 -17.12 23.93 4.00
C SER A 65 -17.18 24.87 2.80
N THR A 66 -16.26 25.84 2.67
CA THR A 66 -16.21 26.67 1.45
C THR A 66 -15.63 25.91 0.27
N ASP A 67 -14.63 25.09 0.53
CA ASP A 67 -13.78 24.51 -0.49
C ASP A 67 -13.94 22.98 -0.53
N ALA A 68 -14.14 22.33 0.62
CA ALA A 68 -14.10 20.87 0.69
C ALA A 68 -15.20 20.17 -0.13
N VAL A 69 -14.85 19.07 -0.78
CA VAL A 69 -15.76 18.18 -1.52
C VAL A 69 -15.90 16.81 -0.85
N SER A 70 -17.07 16.21 -1.00
CA SER A 70 -17.37 14.85 -0.52
C SER A 70 -16.67 13.79 -1.35
N THR A 71 -16.24 12.71 -0.70
CA THR A 71 -15.61 11.53 -1.30
C THR A 71 -16.51 10.79 -2.30
N GLN A 72 -17.83 10.85 -2.14
CA GLN A 72 -18.79 10.11 -2.98
C GLN A 72 -19.67 11.01 -3.85
N THR A 73 -20.00 12.20 -3.32
CA THR A 73 -21.01 13.08 -3.91
C THR A 73 -20.46 14.41 -4.44
N GLY A 74 -19.14 14.62 -4.36
CA GLY A 74 -18.50 15.87 -4.76
C GLY A 74 -19.08 17.08 -4.03
N ASP A 75 -19.39 18.14 -4.76
CA ASP A 75 -19.99 19.39 -4.27
C ASP A 75 -21.54 19.39 -4.32
N SER A 76 -22.17 18.27 -4.71
CA SER A 76 -23.62 18.24 -5.01
C SER A 76 -24.52 18.52 -3.80
N LEU A 77 -24.00 18.38 -2.57
CA LEU A 77 -24.72 18.65 -1.32
C LEU A 77 -24.36 20.01 -0.70
N GLN A 78 -23.54 20.81 -1.38
CA GLN A 78 -23.01 22.07 -0.87
C GLN A 78 -24.10 23.05 -0.42
N ARG A 79 -23.90 23.67 0.75
CA ARG A 79 -24.84 24.58 1.38
C ARG A 79 -24.38 26.04 1.28
N PRO A 80 -25.31 27.00 1.23
CA PRO A 80 -24.96 28.41 1.27
C PRO A 80 -24.14 28.76 2.51
N ALA A 81 -23.17 29.66 2.38
CA ALA A 81 -22.29 30.08 3.50
C ALA A 81 -23.04 30.54 4.76
N SER A 82 -24.28 31.04 4.64
CA SER A 82 -25.12 31.40 5.79
C SER A 82 -25.55 30.21 6.65
N GLU A 83 -25.44 28.98 6.12
CA GLU A 83 -25.80 27.73 6.79
C GLU A 83 -24.58 27.00 7.36
N HIS A 84 -23.35 27.50 7.16
CA HIS A 84 -22.09 26.93 7.65
C HIS A 84 -21.90 27.15 9.15
N THR A 85 -22.86 26.69 9.95
CA THR A 85 -22.87 26.84 11.41
C THR A 85 -22.48 25.53 12.09
N ASP A 86 -21.80 25.62 13.23
CA ASP A 86 -21.44 24.44 14.04
C ASP A 86 -22.66 23.57 14.39
N ALA A 87 -23.83 24.18 14.57
CA ALA A 87 -25.07 23.45 14.84
C ALA A 87 -25.46 22.54 13.66
N ASN A 88 -25.43 23.07 12.43
CA ASN A 88 -25.73 22.29 11.23
C ASN A 88 -24.66 21.23 10.96
N LYS A 89 -23.38 21.58 11.11
CA LYS A 89 -22.27 20.62 10.96
C LYS A 89 -22.41 19.48 11.97
N THR A 90 -22.62 19.80 13.25
CA THR A 90 -22.81 18.82 14.33
C THR A 90 -24.00 17.90 14.05
N GLU A 91 -25.14 18.43 13.61
CA GLU A 91 -26.32 17.62 13.27
C GLU A 91 -26.04 16.71 12.07
N ALA A 92 -25.48 17.24 10.98
CA ALA A 92 -25.22 16.47 9.77
C ALA A 92 -24.20 15.33 10.02
N MET A 93 -23.06 15.65 10.64
CA MET A 93 -22.03 14.67 11.01
C MET A 93 -22.60 13.58 11.92
N SER A 94 -23.44 13.95 12.89
CA SER A 94 -24.04 12.99 13.83
C SER A 94 -25.03 12.05 13.16
N PHE A 95 -25.86 12.54 12.25
CA PHE A 95 -26.74 11.67 11.47
C PHE A 95 -25.92 10.76 10.54
N ALA A 96 -24.83 11.24 9.95
CA ALA A 96 -23.97 10.41 9.11
C ALA A 96 -23.33 9.26 9.91
N ALA A 97 -22.65 9.58 11.03
CA ALA A 97 -22.06 8.59 11.93
C ALA A 97 -23.10 7.58 12.45
N TYR A 98 -24.26 8.06 12.91
CA TYR A 98 -25.33 7.21 13.41
C TYR A 98 -25.80 6.19 12.38
N ARG A 99 -25.94 6.60 11.10
CA ARG A 99 -26.45 5.72 10.04
C ARG A 99 -25.45 4.63 9.68
N VAL A 100 -24.18 4.98 9.49
CA VAL A 100 -23.17 3.98 9.13
C VAL A 100 -22.89 3.03 10.28
N LEU A 101 -22.84 3.52 11.53
CA LEU A 101 -22.58 2.67 12.70
C LEU A 101 -23.70 1.67 12.99
N LEU A 102 -24.97 2.04 12.76
CA LEU A 102 -26.08 1.09 12.87
C LEU A 102 -26.00 -0.06 11.85
N GLU A 103 -25.38 0.17 10.69
CA GLU A 103 -25.19 -0.87 9.69
C GLU A 103 -23.96 -1.73 10.00
N LEU A 104 -22.89 -1.13 10.53
CA LEU A 104 -21.66 -1.82 10.92
C LEU A 104 -21.85 -2.67 12.19
N PHE A 105 -22.68 -2.21 13.13
CA PHE A 105 -22.91 -2.85 14.44
C PHE A 105 -24.42 -2.95 14.73
N PRO A 106 -25.14 -3.87 14.05
CA PRO A 106 -26.60 -3.96 14.12
C PRO A 106 -27.15 -4.54 15.44
N GLU A 107 -26.29 -5.03 16.33
CA GLU A 107 -26.69 -5.60 17.62
C GLU A 107 -27.36 -4.54 18.51
N ALA A 108 -28.34 -4.97 19.32
CA ALA A 108 -29.11 -4.05 20.16
C ALA A 108 -28.25 -3.35 21.23
N GLU A 109 -27.21 -4.00 21.73
CA GLU A 109 -26.33 -3.45 22.77
C GLU A 109 -25.42 -2.34 22.23
N THR A 110 -24.86 -2.50 21.04
CA THR A 110 -24.05 -1.49 20.35
C THR A 110 -24.91 -0.35 19.82
N SER A 111 -26.06 -0.66 19.21
CA SER A 111 -27.03 0.34 18.75
C SER A 111 -27.49 1.30 19.85
N LEU A 112 -27.60 0.81 21.10
CA LEU A 112 -27.95 1.64 22.25
C LEU A 112 -26.88 2.69 22.58
N LEU A 113 -25.60 2.42 22.32
CA LEU A 113 -24.52 3.41 22.49
C LEU A 113 -24.76 4.61 21.55
N PHE A 114 -25.13 4.33 20.30
CA PHE A 114 -25.38 5.35 19.29
C PHE A 114 -26.66 6.15 19.58
N ASP A 115 -27.74 5.46 20.01
CA ASP A 115 -28.99 6.09 20.42
C ASP A 115 -28.82 7.04 21.62
N ASN A 116 -27.96 6.66 22.58
CA ASN A 116 -27.65 7.49 23.74
C ASN A 116 -26.94 8.78 23.32
N LEU A 117 -25.92 8.69 22.45
CA LEU A 117 -25.21 9.88 21.98
C LEU A 117 -26.14 10.81 21.17
N MET A 118 -26.98 10.26 20.29
CA MET A 118 -28.00 11.06 19.58
C MET A 118 -28.96 11.77 20.54
N THR A 119 -29.39 11.08 21.60
CA THR A 119 -30.27 11.65 22.64
C THR A 119 -29.57 12.76 23.42
N GLU A 120 -28.30 12.57 23.80
CA GLU A 120 -27.49 13.59 24.49
C GLU A 120 -27.28 14.85 23.63
N LEU A 121 -27.12 14.67 22.31
CA LEU A 121 -27.01 15.76 21.35
C LEU A 121 -28.36 16.42 21.02
N GLY A 122 -29.48 15.83 21.47
CA GLY A 122 -30.83 16.35 21.25
C GLY A 122 -31.45 16.00 19.90
N PHE A 123 -30.91 15.00 19.19
CA PHE A 123 -31.37 14.58 17.87
C PHE A 123 -32.36 13.42 17.92
N ASN A 124 -33.35 13.44 17.02
CA ASN A 124 -34.34 12.38 16.89
C ASN A 124 -33.83 11.27 15.97
N THR A 125 -33.50 10.11 16.54
CA THR A 125 -33.01 8.93 15.79
C THR A 125 -33.95 8.44 14.69
N GLY A 126 -35.25 8.69 14.84
CA GLY A 126 -36.29 8.40 13.85
C GLY A 126 -36.32 9.34 12.64
N ASN A 127 -35.52 10.41 12.62
CA ASN A 127 -35.44 11.33 11.48
C ASN A 127 -34.65 10.71 10.32
N LYS A 128 -35.39 10.22 9.33
CA LYS A 128 -34.86 9.62 8.08
C LYS A 128 -35.09 10.53 6.87
N THR A 129 -35.17 11.84 7.07
CA THR A 129 -35.32 12.77 5.95
C THR A 129 -34.14 12.63 4.97
N VAL A 130 -34.42 12.77 3.68
CA VAL A 130 -33.44 12.83 2.59
C VAL A 130 -33.51 14.17 1.87
N ASP A 131 -34.06 15.19 2.54
CA ASP A 131 -34.11 16.56 2.04
C ASP A 131 -32.72 17.21 2.20
N PRO A 132 -31.99 17.48 1.10
CA PRO A 132 -30.63 18.02 1.16
C PRO A 132 -30.59 19.48 1.65
N SER A 133 -31.74 20.11 1.91
CA SER A 133 -31.82 21.43 2.55
C SER A 133 -31.78 21.38 4.08
N THR A 134 -31.72 20.20 4.68
CA THR A 134 -31.67 20.01 6.14
C THR A 134 -30.38 19.30 6.55
N ALA A 135 -29.82 19.64 7.71
CA ALA A 135 -28.60 19.01 8.22
C ALA A 135 -28.74 17.50 8.42
N ALA A 136 -29.83 17.04 9.03
CA ALA A 136 -30.12 15.62 9.13
C ALA A 136 -30.25 14.93 7.77
N GLY A 137 -30.79 15.62 6.75
CA GLY A 137 -30.90 15.12 5.39
C GLY A 137 -29.54 14.94 4.72
N ILE A 138 -28.64 15.93 4.85
CA ILE A 138 -27.25 15.83 4.39
C ILE A 138 -26.55 14.65 5.05
N GLY A 139 -26.66 14.51 6.38
CA GLY A 139 -26.06 13.39 7.11
C GLY A 139 -26.55 12.03 6.63
N ASN A 140 -27.87 11.87 6.46
CA ASN A 140 -28.47 10.63 5.96
C ASN A 140 -28.06 10.31 4.50
N LEU A 141 -28.01 11.33 3.62
CA LEU A 141 -27.61 11.16 2.21
C LEU A 141 -26.13 10.79 2.09
N SER A 142 -25.26 11.46 2.84
CA SER A 142 -23.80 11.22 2.84
C SER A 142 -23.49 9.80 3.32
N ALA A 143 -24.12 9.36 4.41
CA ALA A 143 -23.97 8.00 4.91
C ALA A 143 -24.44 6.94 3.89
N GLU A 144 -25.58 7.15 3.23
CA GLU A 144 -26.06 6.17 2.24
C GLU A 144 -25.16 6.13 1.00
N ALA A 145 -24.66 7.27 0.52
CA ALA A 145 -23.72 7.31 -0.60
C ALA A 145 -22.44 6.53 -0.28
N LEU A 146 -21.85 6.76 0.90
CA LEU A 146 -20.66 6.02 1.35
C LEU A 146 -20.94 4.53 1.54
N MET A 147 -22.05 4.16 2.17
CA MET A 147 -22.38 2.75 2.37
C MET A 147 -22.71 2.04 1.05
N ALA A 148 -23.30 2.71 0.07
CA ALA A 148 -23.52 2.14 -1.26
C ALA A 148 -22.20 1.70 -1.91
N PHE A 149 -21.15 2.52 -1.82
CA PHE A 149 -19.80 2.17 -2.25
C PHE A 149 -19.18 1.07 -1.37
N ARG A 150 -19.22 1.23 -0.05
CA ARG A 150 -18.55 0.34 0.90
C ARG A 150 -19.18 -1.05 1.02
N ARG A 151 -20.46 -1.24 0.65
CA ARG A 151 -21.09 -2.58 0.64
C ARG A 151 -20.47 -3.52 -0.39
N THR A 152 -19.78 -2.99 -1.40
CA THR A 152 -19.18 -3.76 -2.51
C THR A 152 -17.65 -3.67 -2.57
N ASP A 153 -17.00 -3.16 -1.53
CA ASP A 153 -15.56 -2.89 -1.49
C ASP A 153 -14.68 -4.13 -1.23
N GLY A 154 -15.18 -5.35 -1.45
CA GLY A 154 -14.44 -6.58 -1.19
C GLY A 154 -14.43 -7.06 0.27
N SER A 155 -14.88 -6.25 1.25
CA SER A 155 -14.85 -6.64 2.68
C SER A 155 -15.80 -7.78 3.05
N ASN A 156 -16.83 -8.00 2.24
CA ASN A 156 -17.90 -8.98 2.45
C ASN A 156 -18.73 -8.74 3.75
N GLN A 157 -18.86 -7.49 4.19
CA GLN A 157 -19.58 -7.10 5.40
C GLN A 157 -21.00 -7.70 5.51
N ILE A 158 -21.78 -7.67 4.43
CA ILE A 158 -23.19 -8.14 4.43
C ILE A 158 -23.30 -9.63 4.79
N ASN A 159 -22.26 -10.42 4.48
CA ASN A 159 -22.20 -11.84 4.79
C ASN A 159 -21.32 -12.13 6.02
N GLY A 160 -21.18 -11.16 6.93
CA GLY A 160 -20.44 -11.35 8.18
C GLY A 160 -18.93 -11.40 8.02
N TYR A 161 -18.39 -10.77 6.97
CA TYR A 161 -16.94 -10.72 6.68
C TYR A 161 -16.31 -12.11 6.45
N GLU A 162 -17.09 -13.07 5.96
CA GLU A 162 -16.57 -14.37 5.54
C GLU A 162 -15.53 -14.21 4.42
N ASP A 163 -14.54 -15.10 4.37
CA ASP A 163 -13.55 -15.12 3.29
C ASP A 163 -14.20 -15.40 1.93
N THR A 164 -13.81 -14.62 0.93
CA THR A 164 -14.24 -14.73 -0.47
C THR A 164 -13.11 -15.10 -1.42
N THR A 165 -11.87 -15.18 -0.93
CA THR A 165 -10.66 -15.42 -1.74
C THR A 165 -10.33 -16.90 -1.89
N GLY A 166 -10.90 -17.76 -1.05
CA GLY A 166 -10.58 -19.18 -1.04
C GLY A 166 -9.19 -19.46 -0.45
N TYR A 167 -8.74 -18.60 0.46
CA TYR A 167 -7.43 -18.73 1.10
C TYR A 167 -7.34 -20.05 1.87
N GLU A 168 -6.29 -20.80 1.60
CA GLU A 168 -5.95 -22.02 2.34
C GLU A 168 -4.46 -21.96 2.74
N PRO A 169 -4.11 -22.22 4.01
CA PRO A 169 -2.72 -22.21 4.43
C PRO A 169 -1.97 -23.39 3.80
N VAL A 170 -0.73 -23.14 3.36
CA VAL A 170 0.15 -24.18 2.79
C VAL A 170 0.43 -25.28 3.82
N ASN A 171 0.73 -24.87 5.05
CA ASN A 171 0.83 -25.78 6.18
C ASN A 171 -0.54 -25.92 6.83
N LYS A 172 -1.07 -27.15 6.87
CA LYS A 172 -2.44 -27.40 7.35
C LYS A 172 -2.54 -27.29 8.87
N ASP A 173 -1.54 -27.83 9.55
CA ASP A 173 -1.44 -27.88 11.00
C ASP A 173 0.01 -28.13 11.43
N VAL A 174 0.21 -28.17 12.73
CA VAL A 174 1.52 -28.34 13.38
C VAL A 174 2.12 -29.74 13.20
N ASP A 175 1.32 -30.73 12.79
CA ASP A 175 1.72 -32.12 12.57
C ASP A 175 2.01 -32.39 11.07
N SER A 176 1.64 -31.46 10.17
CA SER A 176 1.76 -31.59 8.72
C SER A 176 2.32 -30.30 8.07
N ILE A 177 3.56 -29.97 8.44
CA ILE A 177 4.32 -28.87 7.84
C ILE A 177 4.89 -29.30 6.49
N GLN A 178 4.51 -28.60 5.42
CA GLN A 178 4.99 -28.84 4.06
C GLN A 178 6.11 -27.87 3.67
N ASN A 179 6.06 -26.64 4.17
CA ASN A 179 7.04 -25.61 3.87
C ASN A 179 7.30 -24.76 5.13
N LEU A 180 8.54 -24.80 5.64
CA LEU A 180 8.98 -24.09 6.85
C LEU A 180 8.83 -22.56 6.76
N GLU A 181 8.86 -22.01 5.54
CA GLU A 181 8.74 -20.56 5.31
C GLU A 181 7.29 -20.08 5.36
N LYS A 182 6.32 -21.00 5.31
CA LYS A 182 4.90 -20.66 5.23
C LYS A 182 4.23 -20.67 6.61
N TRP A 183 3.22 -19.82 6.78
CA TRP A 183 2.45 -19.74 8.01
C TRP A 183 1.77 -21.09 8.33
N THR A 184 1.81 -21.46 9.60
CA THR A 184 1.21 -22.68 10.14
C THR A 184 0.18 -22.31 11.18
N PRO A 185 -1.09 -22.70 11.03
CA PRO A 185 -2.10 -22.51 12.06
C PRO A 185 -1.73 -23.26 13.34
N GLU A 186 -1.67 -22.53 14.47
CA GLU A 186 -1.37 -23.14 15.76
C GLU A 186 -2.61 -23.80 16.39
N THR A 187 -2.38 -24.86 17.17
CA THR A 187 -3.42 -25.42 18.06
C THR A 187 -3.37 -24.71 19.41
N ILE A 188 -4.53 -24.22 19.86
CA ILE A 188 -4.69 -23.35 21.03
C ILE A 188 -5.49 -24.08 22.12
N PRO A 189 -5.02 -24.08 23.39
CA PRO A 189 -3.72 -23.58 23.82
C PRO A 189 -2.59 -24.40 23.19
N ILE A 190 -1.44 -23.77 22.92
CA ILE A 190 -0.24 -24.54 22.59
C ILE A 190 -0.04 -25.54 23.74
N PRO A 191 0.09 -26.85 23.46
CA PRO A 191 0.35 -27.82 24.51
C PRO A 191 1.57 -27.41 25.32
N SER A 192 1.37 -26.98 26.56
CA SER A 192 2.47 -26.70 27.48
C SER A 192 3.22 -27.99 27.75
N ALA A 193 4.54 -27.94 27.65
CA ALA A 193 5.36 -29.12 27.83
C ALA A 193 5.15 -29.70 29.25
N GLY A 194 4.75 -30.98 29.33
CA GLY A 194 4.37 -31.65 30.58
C GLY A 194 2.89 -31.55 30.99
N SER A 195 2.02 -30.90 30.22
CA SER A 195 0.58 -30.85 30.49
C SER A 195 -0.20 -31.94 29.74
N SER A 196 -1.13 -32.62 30.41
CA SER A 196 -2.09 -33.51 29.74
C SER A 196 -3.07 -32.67 28.92
N ALA A 197 -3.23 -33.00 27.63
CA ALA A 197 -4.12 -32.33 26.69
C ALA A 197 -5.45 -31.93 27.35
N ASN A 198 -5.69 -30.63 27.43
CA ASN A 198 -7.00 -30.12 27.81
C ASN A 198 -7.99 -30.46 26.67
N THR A 199 -9.19 -30.95 27.00
CA THR A 199 -10.12 -31.53 26.02
C THR A 199 -10.83 -30.53 25.10
N SER A 200 -10.48 -29.24 25.19
CA SER A 200 -11.01 -28.18 24.34
C SER A 200 -9.85 -27.42 23.69
N SER A 201 -9.32 -27.95 22.59
CA SER A 201 -8.39 -27.23 21.72
C SER A 201 -9.12 -26.65 20.52
N ARG A 202 -8.68 -25.50 20.01
CA ARG A 202 -9.10 -24.93 18.72
C ARG A 202 -7.89 -24.73 17.82
N MET A 203 -8.07 -24.81 16.51
CA MET A 203 -7.06 -24.42 15.54
C MET A 203 -7.22 -22.93 15.20
N GLN A 204 -6.12 -22.24 14.94
CA GLN A 204 -6.18 -20.90 14.36
C GLN A 204 -6.80 -20.94 12.96
N MET A 205 -7.50 -19.87 12.59
CA MET A 205 -8.01 -19.66 11.23
C MET A 205 -7.52 -18.28 10.80
N PHE A 206 -7.11 -18.14 9.53
CA PHE A 206 -6.60 -16.86 9.05
C PHE A 206 -7.68 -15.79 9.19
N LEU A 207 -7.38 -14.72 9.93
CA LEU A 207 -8.34 -13.63 10.15
C LEU A 207 -8.49 -12.79 8.88
N THR A 208 -9.70 -12.77 8.31
CA THR A 208 -10.11 -11.94 7.16
C THR A 208 -9.10 -11.91 5.99
N PRO A 209 -8.73 -13.04 5.38
CA PRO A 209 -7.79 -13.05 4.25
C PRO A 209 -8.30 -12.22 3.05
N GLN A 210 -9.61 -12.08 2.88
CA GLN A 210 -10.20 -11.22 1.84
C GLN A 210 -9.87 -9.72 1.97
N TRP A 211 -9.26 -9.31 3.08
CA TRP A 211 -8.76 -7.94 3.21
C TRP A 211 -7.67 -7.59 2.19
N SER A 212 -7.01 -8.59 1.60
CA SER A 212 -6.05 -8.42 0.50
C SER A 212 -6.68 -7.86 -0.78
N VAL A 213 -8.00 -7.94 -0.93
CA VAL A 213 -8.75 -7.44 -2.10
C VAL A 213 -9.76 -6.35 -1.73
N VAL A 214 -9.69 -5.82 -0.51
CA VAL A 214 -10.55 -4.72 -0.09
C VAL A 214 -10.13 -3.43 -0.80
N THR A 215 -11.10 -2.68 -1.32
CA THR A 215 -10.84 -1.39 -1.98
C THR A 215 -10.31 -0.36 -0.97
N PRO A 216 -9.06 0.12 -1.14
CA PRO A 216 -8.47 1.14 -0.27
C PRO A 216 -9.14 2.51 -0.47
N PHE A 217 -8.85 3.45 0.42
CA PHE A 217 -9.27 4.85 0.32
C PHE A 217 -8.39 5.63 -0.65
N ALA A 218 -7.08 5.61 -0.50
CA ALA A 218 -6.15 6.46 -1.25
C ALA A 218 -5.18 5.69 -2.16
N LEU A 219 -4.90 4.42 -1.87
CA LEU A 219 -4.03 3.62 -2.73
C LEU A 219 -4.73 3.26 -4.05
N GLU A 220 -3.95 3.09 -5.12
CA GLU A 220 -4.48 2.65 -6.42
C GLU A 220 -4.95 1.19 -6.39
N SER A 221 -4.22 0.35 -5.65
CA SER A 221 -4.57 -1.05 -5.40
C SER A 221 -4.04 -1.47 -4.03
N SER A 222 -4.52 -2.60 -3.51
CA SER A 222 -4.04 -3.17 -2.26
C SER A 222 -2.55 -3.56 -2.31
N SER A 223 -2.03 -3.86 -3.50
CA SER A 223 -0.64 -4.27 -3.73
C SER A 223 0.29 -3.14 -4.17
N ALA A 224 -0.22 -1.91 -4.36
CA ALA A 224 0.53 -0.79 -4.93
C ALA A 224 1.84 -0.50 -4.18
N LEU A 225 1.86 -0.73 -2.86
CA LEU A 225 3.01 -0.49 -1.99
C LEU A 225 3.55 -1.79 -1.37
N ARG A 226 3.36 -2.95 -2.01
CA ARG A 226 3.81 -4.23 -1.45
C ARG A 226 5.32 -4.18 -1.15
N PRO A 227 5.76 -4.40 0.10
CA PRO A 227 7.18 -4.40 0.44
C PRO A 227 7.94 -5.55 -0.22
N GLU A 228 9.28 -5.42 -0.29
CA GLU A 228 10.17 -6.48 -0.76
C GLU A 228 9.93 -7.81 -0.03
N ALA A 229 10.27 -8.91 -0.71
CA ALA A 229 10.06 -10.25 -0.16
C ALA A 229 10.87 -10.48 1.12
N PRO A 230 10.31 -11.19 2.12
CA PRO A 230 11.04 -11.54 3.34
C PRO A 230 12.14 -12.56 3.03
N GLU A 231 13.10 -12.67 3.96
CA GLU A 231 14.22 -13.60 3.84
C GLU A 231 13.75 -15.06 3.66
N PRO A 232 14.13 -15.78 2.60
CA PRO A 232 13.77 -17.18 2.44
C PRO A 232 14.62 -18.06 3.37
N PHE A 233 14.13 -19.23 3.77
CA PHE A 233 14.90 -20.22 4.51
C PHE A 233 15.85 -20.98 3.58
N LEU A 234 15.40 -21.36 2.38
CA LEU A 234 16.21 -22.06 1.39
C LEU A 234 16.76 -21.11 0.33
N LEU A 235 18.04 -21.26 0.01
CA LEU A 235 18.73 -20.50 -1.05
C LEU A 235 18.66 -21.19 -2.42
N VAL A 236 18.12 -22.40 -2.46
CA VAL A 236 18.03 -23.28 -3.63
C VAL A 236 16.75 -24.10 -3.54
N ASP A 237 16.27 -24.61 -4.67
CA ASP A 237 15.15 -25.55 -4.67
C ASP A 237 15.52 -26.84 -3.93
N ALA A 238 14.88 -27.06 -2.79
CA ALA A 238 15.09 -28.24 -1.95
C ALA A 238 13.87 -28.53 -1.08
N PHE A 239 13.81 -29.75 -0.57
CA PHE A 239 12.82 -30.20 0.40
C PHE A 239 13.50 -30.51 1.73
N VAL A 240 12.90 -30.07 2.84
CA VAL A 240 13.37 -30.35 4.20
C VAL A 240 12.40 -31.28 4.92
N ASP A 241 12.96 -32.35 5.49
CA ASP A 241 12.25 -33.29 6.35
C ASP A 241 12.67 -33.03 7.81
N LEU A 242 11.75 -32.46 8.58
CA LEU A 242 11.98 -32.05 9.97
C LEU A 242 12.23 -33.22 10.93
N GLU A 243 11.58 -34.37 10.70
CA GLU A 243 11.68 -35.54 11.59
C GLU A 243 13.04 -36.23 11.44
N SER A 244 13.45 -36.47 10.19
CA SER A 244 14.75 -37.07 9.87
C SER A 244 15.91 -36.06 9.88
N ARG A 245 15.60 -34.74 9.93
CA ARG A 245 16.56 -33.63 9.89
C ARG A 245 17.41 -33.67 8.62
N THR A 246 16.75 -33.87 7.48
CA THR A 246 17.42 -34.00 6.19
C THR A 246 16.93 -32.98 5.18
N ILE A 247 17.79 -32.66 4.22
CA ILE A 247 17.51 -31.83 3.06
C ILE A 247 17.72 -32.66 1.78
N THR A 248 16.80 -32.56 0.83
CA THR A 248 16.89 -33.20 -0.50
C THR A 248 16.83 -32.11 -1.56
N LEU A 249 17.89 -31.93 -2.34
CA LEU A 249 17.93 -30.91 -3.41
C LEU A 249 17.01 -31.32 -4.56
N ALA A 250 16.43 -30.34 -5.24
CA ALA A 250 15.56 -30.59 -6.39
C ALA A 250 16.31 -31.40 -7.48
N GLY A 251 15.63 -32.42 -8.01
CA GLY A 251 16.22 -33.36 -8.98
C GLY A 251 17.14 -34.42 -8.38
N GLU A 252 17.48 -34.35 -7.10
CA GLU A 252 18.25 -35.39 -6.39
C GLU A 252 17.32 -36.40 -5.70
N ARG A 253 17.84 -37.62 -5.48
CA ARG A 253 17.14 -38.69 -4.74
C ARG A 253 17.71 -38.94 -3.35
N GLU A 254 18.91 -38.45 -3.08
CA GLU A 254 19.59 -38.68 -1.79
C GLU A 254 19.30 -37.52 -0.83
N ALA A 255 18.69 -37.86 0.31
CA ALA A 255 18.54 -36.96 1.42
C ALA A 255 19.87 -36.82 2.19
N ARG A 256 20.23 -35.60 2.57
CA ARG A 256 21.46 -35.27 3.29
C ARG A 256 21.10 -34.78 4.69
N VAL A 257 21.81 -35.25 5.71
CA VAL A 257 21.60 -34.73 7.09
C VAL A 257 21.98 -33.26 7.12
N ILE A 258 21.10 -32.42 7.68
CA ILE A 258 21.35 -30.99 7.82
C ILE A 258 22.47 -30.77 8.84
N THR A 259 23.46 -29.96 8.44
CA THR A 259 24.63 -29.62 9.25
C THR A 259 24.95 -28.14 9.10
N ALA A 260 25.67 -27.57 10.09
CA ALA A 260 26.00 -26.15 10.12
C ALA A 260 26.80 -25.67 8.90
N ASP A 261 27.56 -26.55 8.23
CA ASP A 261 28.30 -26.20 7.01
C ASP A 261 27.38 -25.97 5.79
N MET A 262 26.10 -26.33 5.85
CA MET A 262 25.11 -26.02 4.80
C MET A 262 24.49 -24.63 4.93
N VAL A 263 24.75 -23.93 6.04
CA VAL A 263 24.24 -22.58 6.31
C VAL A 263 25.21 -21.53 5.79
N GLY A 264 24.72 -20.53 5.06
CA GLY A 264 25.54 -19.43 4.55
C GLY A 264 24.76 -18.41 3.75
N LYS A 265 25.43 -17.75 2.80
CA LYS A 265 24.83 -16.72 1.93
C LYS A 265 24.54 -17.25 0.53
N ALA A 266 23.59 -16.61 -0.16
CA ALA A 266 23.30 -16.89 -1.55
C ALA A 266 24.59 -16.87 -2.41
N GLY A 267 24.75 -17.86 -3.28
CA GLY A 267 25.90 -18.00 -4.17
C GLY A 267 27.16 -18.62 -3.55
N GLU A 268 27.19 -18.87 -2.24
CA GLU A 268 28.32 -19.58 -1.61
C GLU A 268 28.26 -21.10 -1.91
N PRO A 269 29.36 -21.73 -2.39
CA PRO A 269 29.35 -23.16 -2.73
C PRO A 269 29.00 -24.05 -1.54
N GLY A 270 28.02 -24.93 -1.72
CA GLY A 270 27.57 -25.89 -0.70
C GLY A 270 26.68 -25.28 0.39
N LYS A 271 26.24 -24.02 0.23
CA LYS A 271 25.30 -23.36 1.12
C LYS A 271 23.90 -23.44 0.52
N PHE A 272 22.98 -24.02 1.28
CA PHE A 272 21.59 -24.24 0.87
C PHE A 272 20.59 -23.57 1.80
N ILE A 273 21.00 -23.29 3.03
CA ILE A 273 20.17 -22.67 4.07
C ILE A 273 20.63 -21.24 4.28
N ASN A 274 19.69 -20.30 4.26
CA ASN A 274 19.95 -18.88 4.42
C ASN A 274 20.30 -18.55 5.88
N GLN A 275 21.52 -18.05 6.10
CA GLN A 275 21.95 -17.58 7.42
C GLN A 275 21.05 -16.46 7.95
N ARG A 276 20.56 -15.56 7.08
CA ARG A 276 19.72 -14.44 7.52
C ARG A 276 18.39 -14.89 8.11
N PHE A 277 17.81 -15.98 7.57
CA PHE A 277 16.60 -16.57 8.12
C PHE A 277 16.81 -17.12 9.56
N ILE A 278 17.99 -17.67 9.83
CA ILE A 278 18.36 -18.13 11.17
C ILE A 278 18.62 -16.93 12.09
N ASP A 279 19.34 -15.92 11.59
CA ASP A 279 19.71 -14.73 12.37
C ASP A 279 18.49 -13.97 12.90
N GLN A 280 17.42 -13.83 12.11
CA GLN A 280 16.16 -13.19 12.56
C GLN A 280 15.50 -14.00 13.70
N ALA A 281 15.50 -15.33 13.63
CA ALA A 281 14.94 -16.18 14.68
C ALA A 281 15.77 -16.09 15.96
N GLU A 282 17.10 -16.07 15.84
CA GLU A 282 17.97 -15.87 16.99
C GLU A 282 17.82 -14.49 17.63
N ARG A 283 17.54 -13.44 16.85
CA ARG A 283 17.25 -12.10 17.41
C ARG A 283 16.02 -12.15 18.32
N VAL A 284 14.96 -12.85 17.91
CA VAL A 284 13.76 -13.05 18.74
C VAL A 284 14.06 -13.88 19.99
N VAL A 285 14.83 -14.97 19.86
CA VAL A 285 15.27 -15.78 21.01
C VAL A 285 16.06 -14.93 22.01
N ARG A 286 17.01 -14.12 21.54
CA ARG A 286 17.80 -13.21 22.38
C ARG A 286 16.93 -12.16 23.07
N ALA A 287 15.95 -11.59 22.37
CA ALA A 287 14.99 -10.65 22.96
C ALA A 287 14.18 -11.32 24.08
N SER A 288 13.64 -12.51 23.83
CA SER A 288 12.91 -13.31 24.83
C SER A 288 13.76 -13.63 26.07
N ALA A 289 15.02 -14.03 25.87
CA ALA A 289 15.95 -14.33 26.96
C ALA A 289 16.29 -13.11 27.84
N ALA A 290 16.22 -11.91 27.27
CA ALA A 290 16.65 -10.66 27.90
C ALA A 290 15.49 -9.77 28.37
N LEU A 291 14.23 -10.26 28.33
CA LEU A 291 13.04 -9.47 28.68
C LEU A 291 13.15 -8.84 30.07
N THR A 292 13.21 -7.51 30.09
CA THR A 292 13.08 -6.68 31.29
C THR A 292 11.62 -6.34 31.60
N ASP A 293 11.33 -5.86 32.81
CA ASP A 293 9.97 -5.46 33.20
C ASP A 293 9.41 -4.36 32.26
N ILE A 294 10.22 -3.38 31.83
CA ILE A 294 9.77 -2.35 30.88
C ILE A 294 9.46 -2.95 29.50
N GLN A 295 10.32 -3.83 28.97
CA GLN A 295 10.08 -4.45 27.65
C GLN A 295 8.85 -5.37 27.64
N LYS A 296 8.59 -6.05 28.76
CA LYS A 296 7.36 -6.79 28.98
C LYS A 296 6.13 -5.89 28.94
N LEU A 297 6.17 -4.76 29.66
CA LEU A 297 5.06 -3.81 29.65
C LEU A 297 4.88 -3.13 28.28
N ILE A 298 5.95 -2.88 27.53
CA ILE A 298 5.87 -2.42 26.14
C ILE A 298 5.14 -3.46 25.28
N ALA A 299 5.54 -4.74 25.35
CA ALA A 299 4.88 -5.83 24.63
C ALA A 299 3.40 -5.99 25.01
N GLU A 300 3.08 -5.79 26.28
CA GLU A 300 1.73 -5.90 26.82
C GLU A 300 0.84 -4.70 26.45
N PHE A 301 1.38 -3.48 26.55
CA PHE A 301 0.66 -2.24 26.26
C PHE A 301 0.28 -2.19 24.78
N TRP A 302 1.25 -2.39 23.90
CA TRP A 302 1.05 -2.40 22.47
C TRP A 302 0.56 -3.75 21.94
N GLU A 303 0.00 -4.64 22.76
CA GLU A 303 -0.61 -5.87 22.25
C GLU A 303 -1.97 -5.58 21.60
N ASP A 304 -2.75 -4.69 22.21
CA ASP A 304 -4.09 -4.24 21.80
C ASP A 304 -4.98 -5.38 21.27
N ALA A 305 -5.09 -6.47 22.04
CA ALA A 305 -5.94 -7.61 21.68
C ALA A 305 -7.44 -7.37 21.95
N GLY A 306 -8.25 -8.41 21.70
CA GLY A 306 -9.69 -8.36 21.96
C GLY A 306 -10.04 -7.91 23.38
N GLY A 307 -11.01 -7.01 23.51
CA GLY A 307 -11.32 -6.30 24.75
C GLY A 307 -10.67 -4.91 24.87
N THR A 308 -9.86 -4.53 23.87
CA THR A 308 -9.36 -3.16 23.64
C THR A 308 -9.99 -2.57 22.36
N SER A 309 -9.62 -1.34 22.01
CA SER A 309 -10.01 -0.71 20.74
C SER A 309 -9.14 -1.14 19.55
N PHE A 310 -8.29 -2.16 19.73
CA PHE A 310 -7.27 -2.60 18.76
C PHE A 310 -6.26 -1.47 18.45
N PRO A 311 -5.14 -1.75 17.75
CA PRO A 311 -4.14 -0.72 17.44
C PRO A 311 -4.71 0.49 16.72
N PRO A 312 -5.61 0.33 15.74
CA PRO A 312 -6.27 1.48 15.12
C PRO A 312 -6.91 2.42 16.16
N GLY A 313 -7.63 1.87 17.14
CA GLY A 313 -8.29 2.66 18.17
C GLY A 313 -7.32 3.38 19.11
N THR A 314 -6.17 2.79 19.44
CA THR A 314 -5.14 3.47 20.24
C THR A 314 -4.62 4.73 19.53
N TRP A 315 -4.39 4.67 18.22
CA TRP A 315 -3.99 5.85 17.44
C TRP A 315 -5.10 6.89 17.30
N HIS A 316 -6.35 6.46 17.28
CA HIS A 316 -7.49 7.37 17.39
C HIS A 316 -7.54 8.09 18.73
N THR A 317 -7.28 7.40 19.84
CA THR A 317 -7.13 8.02 21.16
C THR A 317 -5.98 9.04 21.19
N PHE A 318 -4.90 8.81 20.45
CA PHE A 318 -3.85 9.83 20.29
C PHE A 318 -4.33 11.03 19.46
N GLY A 319 -5.17 10.81 18.45
CA GLY A 319 -5.91 11.89 17.77
C GLY A 319 -6.79 12.68 18.73
N GLU A 320 -7.54 12.02 19.62
CA GLU A 320 -8.32 12.70 20.66
C GLU A 320 -7.43 13.54 21.59
N TYR A 321 -6.22 13.04 21.89
CA TYR A 321 -5.25 13.76 22.71
C TYR A 321 -4.78 15.02 22.00
N VAL A 322 -4.47 14.95 20.71
CA VAL A 322 -4.08 16.11 19.88
C VAL A 322 -5.22 17.13 19.83
N SER A 323 -6.45 16.68 19.55
CA SER A 323 -7.65 17.53 19.58
C SER A 323 -7.77 18.32 20.89
N ALA A 324 -7.63 17.65 22.04
CA ALA A 324 -7.71 18.28 23.35
C ALA A 324 -6.50 19.18 23.66
N ARG A 325 -5.28 18.78 23.25
CA ARG A 325 -4.03 19.51 23.51
C ARG A 325 -4.03 20.83 22.76
N ASP A 326 -4.42 20.78 21.50
CA ASP A 326 -4.32 21.89 20.56
C ASP A 326 -5.65 22.68 20.47
N SER A 327 -6.67 22.24 21.22
CA SER A 327 -7.99 22.87 21.30
C SER A 327 -8.67 22.97 19.93
N HIS A 328 -8.65 21.87 19.19
CA HIS A 328 -9.24 21.80 17.86
C HIS A 328 -10.71 22.21 17.85
N SER A 329 -11.07 22.89 16.76
CA SER A 329 -12.45 23.09 16.32
C SER A 329 -13.00 21.80 15.70
N LEU A 330 -14.32 21.78 15.48
CA LEU A 330 -14.96 20.65 14.81
C LEU A 330 -14.49 20.49 13.35
N ASP A 331 -14.03 21.58 12.72
CA ASP A 331 -13.59 21.62 11.33
C ASP A 331 -12.20 20.98 11.20
N GLU A 332 -11.30 21.32 12.11
CA GLU A 332 -9.97 20.69 12.22
C GLU A 332 -10.09 19.20 12.51
N ASP A 333 -10.96 18.81 13.46
CA ASP A 333 -11.14 17.40 13.78
C ASP A 333 -11.83 16.60 12.66
N ALA A 334 -12.70 17.21 11.85
CA ALA A 334 -13.28 16.53 10.68
C ALA A 334 -12.17 16.12 9.69
N LEU A 335 -11.18 16.98 9.46
CA LEU A 335 -10.04 16.73 8.57
C LEU A 335 -9.01 15.78 9.18
N MET A 336 -8.67 15.98 10.46
CA MET A 336 -7.70 15.14 11.16
C MET A 336 -8.18 13.69 11.19
N PHE A 337 -9.42 13.46 11.63
CA PHE A 337 -9.94 12.10 11.74
C PHE A 337 -10.25 11.48 10.37
N LEU A 338 -10.61 12.25 9.33
CA LEU A 338 -10.67 11.70 7.97
C LEU A 338 -9.30 11.14 7.56
N SER A 339 -8.24 11.94 7.71
CA SER A 339 -6.87 11.57 7.35
C SER A 339 -6.39 10.37 8.14
N LEU A 340 -6.54 10.43 9.46
CA LEU A 340 -6.03 9.44 10.40
C LEU A 340 -6.68 8.08 10.18
N SER A 341 -8.01 8.06 10.13
CA SER A 341 -8.77 6.81 10.03
C SER A 341 -8.51 6.10 8.71
N ASN A 342 -8.49 6.85 7.61
CA ASN A 342 -8.29 6.25 6.28
C ASN A 342 -6.85 5.81 6.04
N ALA A 343 -5.84 6.54 6.54
CA ALA A 343 -4.46 6.10 6.48
C ALA A 343 -4.24 4.77 7.24
N ILE A 344 -4.82 4.66 8.44
CA ILE A 344 -4.75 3.43 9.25
C ILE A 344 -5.51 2.28 8.55
N PHE A 345 -6.68 2.54 7.99
CA PHE A 345 -7.43 1.53 7.23
C PHE A 345 -6.65 1.01 6.02
N ASP A 346 -6.10 1.90 5.19
CA ASP A 346 -5.32 1.52 4.01
C ASP A 346 -4.04 0.78 4.40
N ALA A 347 -3.41 1.16 5.52
CA ALA A 347 -2.25 0.44 6.03
C ALA A 347 -2.63 -1.01 6.39
N GLY A 348 -3.85 -1.23 6.87
CA GLY A 348 -4.43 -2.55 7.09
C GLY A 348 -4.64 -3.33 5.79
N VAL A 349 -5.17 -2.69 4.75
CA VAL A 349 -5.37 -3.29 3.41
C VAL A 349 -4.04 -3.75 2.82
N ALA A 350 -3.05 -2.85 2.72
CA ALA A 350 -1.75 -3.16 2.14
C ALA A 350 -0.99 -4.21 2.97
N THR A 351 -1.12 -4.18 4.30
CA THR A 351 -0.47 -5.20 5.15
C THR A 351 -1.12 -6.56 4.98
N TRP A 352 -2.45 -6.65 4.90
CA TRP A 352 -3.12 -7.94 4.69
C TRP A 352 -2.87 -8.51 3.30
N GLU A 353 -2.72 -7.65 2.30
CA GLU A 353 -2.26 -8.04 0.96
C GLU A 353 -0.90 -8.75 1.05
N ALA A 354 0.11 -8.10 1.64
CA ALA A 354 1.44 -8.71 1.80
C ALA A 354 1.39 -10.02 2.63
N LYS A 355 0.56 -10.07 3.68
CA LYS A 355 0.38 -11.27 4.51
C LYS A 355 -0.15 -12.46 3.73
N VAL A 356 -1.16 -12.24 2.90
CA VAL A 356 -1.75 -13.30 2.08
C VAL A 356 -0.77 -13.70 0.97
N PHE A 357 -0.14 -12.72 0.32
CA PHE A 357 0.81 -12.94 -0.78
C PHE A 357 2.03 -13.75 -0.36
N TYR A 358 2.73 -13.32 0.70
CA TYR A 358 3.95 -14.01 1.16
C TYR A 358 3.62 -15.24 1.99
N ASN A 359 2.51 -15.22 2.72
CA ASN A 359 2.07 -16.27 3.65
C ASN A 359 3.20 -16.69 4.60
N TYR A 360 3.96 -15.71 5.11
CA TYR A 360 5.23 -15.95 5.79
C TYR A 360 5.08 -16.47 7.22
N VAL A 361 6.00 -17.34 7.64
CA VAL A 361 6.01 -18.04 8.93
C VAL A 361 6.18 -17.11 10.14
N ARG A 362 5.52 -17.44 11.26
CA ARG A 362 5.63 -16.72 12.53
C ARG A 362 6.86 -17.16 13.35
N PRO A 363 7.46 -16.29 14.18
CA PRO A 363 8.64 -16.65 14.96
C PRO A 363 8.46 -17.87 15.87
N ILE A 364 7.29 -18.01 16.51
CA ILE A 364 6.98 -19.18 17.36
C ILE A 364 7.20 -20.49 16.62
N ARG A 365 6.76 -20.58 15.36
CA ARG A 365 6.85 -21.78 14.54
C ARG A 365 8.26 -21.95 13.98
N ALA A 366 8.84 -20.89 13.40
CA ALA A 366 10.19 -20.91 12.87
C ALA A 366 11.24 -21.31 13.92
N ILE A 367 11.18 -20.72 15.13
CA ILE A 367 12.12 -21.04 16.22
C ILE A 367 12.03 -22.50 16.63
N ARG A 368 10.81 -23.05 16.73
CA ARG A 368 10.60 -24.44 17.12
C ARG A 368 11.16 -25.41 16.08
N GLU A 369 10.92 -25.13 14.80
CA GLU A 369 11.40 -25.97 13.69
C GLU A 369 12.92 -25.87 13.50
N LEU A 370 13.49 -24.66 13.49
CA LEU A 370 14.95 -24.47 13.47
C LEU A 370 15.61 -25.14 14.69
N GLY A 371 14.94 -25.09 15.84
CA GLY A 371 15.30 -25.82 17.05
C GLY A 371 15.34 -27.34 16.85
N MET A 372 14.35 -27.93 16.19
CA MET A 372 14.34 -29.35 15.85
C MET A 372 15.49 -29.75 14.93
N LEU A 373 15.88 -28.85 14.02
CA LEU A 373 17.00 -29.04 13.10
C LEU A 373 18.37 -28.80 13.75
N GLY A 374 18.43 -28.26 14.97
CA GLY A 374 19.68 -27.92 15.64
C GLY A 374 20.40 -26.71 15.02
N LEU A 375 19.64 -25.81 14.40
CA LEU A 375 20.15 -24.63 13.69
C LEU A 375 20.19 -23.35 14.56
N LEU A 376 19.78 -23.44 15.83
CA LEU A 376 19.83 -22.33 16.79
C LEU A 376 20.88 -22.58 17.87
N ASN A 377 21.44 -21.50 18.44
CA ASN A 377 22.34 -21.57 19.58
C ASN A 377 23.52 -22.53 19.34
N ASP A 378 24.10 -22.45 18.14
CA ASP A 378 25.20 -23.30 17.66
C ASP A 378 24.93 -24.82 17.76
N GLY A 379 23.66 -25.25 17.75
CA GLY A 379 23.29 -26.65 17.89
C GLY A 379 23.54 -27.23 19.29
N THR A 380 23.55 -26.38 20.32
CA THR A 380 23.81 -26.78 21.70
C THR A 380 22.78 -27.78 22.20
N VAL A 381 23.25 -28.92 22.69
CA VAL A 381 22.41 -29.96 23.33
C VAL A 381 22.47 -29.81 24.85
N GLY A 382 21.31 -29.80 25.49
CA GLY A 382 21.18 -29.64 26.93
C GLY A 382 19.89 -30.28 27.45
N LYS A 383 19.52 -29.89 28.68
CA LYS A 383 18.32 -30.37 29.36
C LYS A 383 17.38 -29.18 29.59
N ASP A 384 16.11 -29.35 29.23
CA ASP A 384 15.03 -28.42 29.55
C ASP A 384 14.88 -28.27 31.06
N GLU A 385 14.97 -27.05 31.60
CA GLU A 385 14.84 -26.81 33.03
C GLU A 385 13.40 -26.97 33.54
N ILE A 386 12.41 -26.92 32.65
CA ILE A 386 10.98 -27.02 32.96
C ILE A 386 10.51 -28.47 32.83
N THR A 387 10.83 -29.13 31.72
CA THR A 387 10.34 -30.49 31.42
C THR A 387 11.29 -31.59 31.86
N GLY A 388 12.59 -31.29 31.89
CA GLY A 388 13.65 -32.26 32.13
C GLY A 388 14.02 -33.12 30.91
N GLU A 389 13.49 -32.83 29.73
CA GLU A 389 13.83 -33.54 28.49
C GLU A 389 15.20 -33.08 27.94
N GLU A 390 15.88 -33.95 27.21
CA GLU A 390 17.18 -33.65 26.58
C GLU A 390 17.02 -33.39 25.08
N GLY A 391 17.73 -32.40 24.54
CA GLY A 391 17.64 -32.03 23.13
C GLY A 391 18.34 -30.69 22.84
N PHE A 392 18.04 -30.08 21.70
CA PHE A 392 18.57 -28.76 21.35
C PHE A 392 17.92 -27.68 22.20
N VAL A 393 18.74 -26.90 22.90
CA VAL A 393 18.30 -25.92 23.90
C VAL A 393 18.62 -24.49 23.49
N ILE A 394 17.78 -23.57 23.98
CA ILE A 394 17.95 -22.12 23.90
C ILE A 394 17.72 -21.50 25.29
N GLU A 395 18.22 -20.29 25.49
CA GLU A 395 17.79 -19.43 26.59
C GLU A 395 16.59 -18.60 26.13
N ALA A 396 15.49 -18.61 26.87
CA ALA A 396 14.29 -17.83 26.55
C ALA A 396 13.42 -17.59 27.80
N TRP A 397 12.39 -16.76 27.69
CA TRP A 397 11.38 -16.63 28.74
C TRP A 397 10.64 -17.97 28.93
N GLY A 398 10.71 -18.52 30.15
CA GLY A 398 10.16 -19.83 30.50
C GLY A 398 8.67 -19.85 30.82
N GLY A 399 7.93 -18.78 30.52
CA GLY A 399 6.53 -18.63 30.92
C GLY A 399 6.31 -17.72 32.14
N SER A 400 5.04 -17.47 32.45
CA SER A 400 4.62 -16.50 33.46
C SER A 400 5.31 -16.73 34.81
N ALA A 401 5.96 -15.68 35.32
CA ALA A 401 6.72 -15.66 36.57
C ALA A 401 7.91 -16.64 36.64
N GLN A 402 8.32 -17.24 35.51
CA GLN A 402 9.51 -18.08 35.45
C GLN A 402 10.76 -17.26 35.12
N GLY A 403 10.63 -16.19 34.33
CA GLY A 403 11.79 -15.45 33.82
C GLY A 403 12.61 -16.31 32.84
N THR A 404 13.88 -15.97 32.61
CA THR A 404 14.74 -16.70 31.66
C THR A 404 15.07 -18.10 32.16
N ARG A 405 14.99 -19.09 31.26
CA ARG A 405 15.30 -20.50 31.49
C ARG A 405 16.02 -21.08 30.28
N THR A 406 16.83 -22.11 30.53
CA THR A 406 17.26 -23.03 29.47
C THR A 406 16.09 -23.96 29.16
N ILE A 407 15.54 -23.87 27.95
CA ILE A 407 14.40 -24.68 27.48
C ILE A 407 14.77 -25.39 26.17
N LEU A 408 14.07 -26.47 25.83
CA LEU A 408 14.16 -26.99 24.47
C LEU A 408 13.66 -25.93 23.49
N ALA A 409 14.36 -25.78 22.37
CA ALA A 409 13.99 -24.81 21.34
C ALA A 409 12.58 -25.07 20.77
N ASN A 410 12.17 -26.33 20.66
CA ASN A 410 10.82 -26.71 20.24
C ASN A 410 9.73 -26.44 21.31
N ASN A 411 10.13 -26.05 22.53
CA ASN A 411 9.24 -25.61 23.61
C ASN A 411 9.16 -24.08 23.73
N PHE A 412 9.77 -23.30 22.81
CA PHE A 412 9.73 -21.84 22.84
C PHE A 412 8.29 -21.30 23.02
N LEU A 413 8.13 -20.25 23.83
CA LEU A 413 6.86 -19.57 24.09
C LEU A 413 7.02 -18.07 23.82
N THR A 414 5.93 -17.47 23.35
CA THR A 414 5.82 -16.02 23.12
C THR A 414 5.31 -15.31 24.38
N TYR A 415 5.69 -14.03 24.53
CA TYR A 415 5.17 -13.19 25.60
C TYR A 415 3.88 -12.50 25.11
N GLN A 416 2.76 -13.21 25.25
CA GLN A 416 1.42 -12.80 24.82
C GLN A 416 0.39 -13.02 25.94
N THR A 417 -0.85 -12.57 25.73
CA THR A 417 -1.96 -12.78 26.67
C THR A 417 -2.01 -14.25 27.13
N PRO A 418 -1.90 -14.53 28.43
CA PRO A 418 -1.99 -15.89 28.96
C PRO A 418 -3.27 -16.60 28.51
N ASP A 419 -3.14 -17.89 28.17
CA ASP A 419 -4.22 -18.73 27.62
C ASP A 419 -4.84 -18.25 26.28
N GLY A 420 -4.29 -17.18 25.69
CA GLY A 420 -4.67 -16.64 24.39
C GLY A 420 -3.95 -17.30 23.21
N ASP A 421 -4.02 -16.63 22.06
CA ASP A 421 -3.23 -17.02 20.89
C ASP A 421 -1.74 -16.72 21.13
N PRO A 422 -0.81 -17.67 20.84
CA PRO A 422 0.63 -17.49 20.97
C PRO A 422 1.19 -16.51 19.93
N SER A 423 0.46 -16.31 18.85
CA SER A 423 0.69 -15.29 17.84
C SER A 423 -0.64 -14.99 17.16
N PRO A 424 -0.86 -13.78 16.64
CA PRO A 424 -2.10 -13.47 15.93
C PRO A 424 -2.38 -14.47 14.79
N PRO A 425 -3.65 -14.83 14.55
CA PRO A 425 -4.03 -15.92 13.65
C PRO A 425 -4.01 -15.49 12.18
N PHE A 426 -2.83 -15.10 11.70
CA PHE A 426 -2.53 -14.70 10.32
C PHE A 426 -1.01 -14.67 10.11
N ALA A 427 -0.58 -14.68 8.85
CA ALA A 427 0.84 -14.69 8.46
C ALA A 427 1.66 -13.53 9.07
N GLU A 428 2.97 -13.69 9.10
CA GLU A 428 3.89 -12.78 9.80
C GLU A 428 4.09 -11.46 9.05
N TYR A 429 4.39 -11.51 7.76
CA TYR A 429 4.97 -10.38 7.04
C TYR A 429 3.94 -9.59 6.22
N THR A 430 3.83 -8.26 6.33
CA THR A 430 4.50 -7.37 7.31
C THR A 430 3.71 -7.26 8.62
N SER A 431 4.27 -6.64 9.66
CA SER A 431 3.59 -6.38 10.93
C SER A 431 2.46 -5.36 10.78
N GLY A 432 1.21 -5.80 10.99
CA GLY A 432 0.04 -4.90 10.96
C GLY A 432 0.10 -3.80 12.00
N HIS A 433 0.53 -4.09 13.23
CA HIS A 433 0.74 -3.07 14.26
C HIS A 433 1.74 -2.00 13.81
N SER A 434 2.88 -2.44 13.25
CA SER A 434 3.92 -1.53 12.78
C SER A 434 3.40 -0.60 11.69
N SER A 435 2.63 -1.15 10.74
CA SER A 435 2.00 -0.35 9.67
C SER A 435 0.93 0.60 10.19
N PHE A 436 -0.01 0.14 11.02
CA PHE A 436 -1.04 1.00 11.63
C PHE A 436 -0.42 2.14 12.42
N SER A 437 0.59 1.83 13.23
CA SER A 437 1.22 2.81 14.09
C SER A 437 2.02 3.85 13.34
N ALA A 438 2.80 3.43 12.36
CA ALA A 438 3.55 4.36 11.52
C ALA A 438 2.64 5.23 10.66
N ALA A 439 1.52 4.69 10.16
CA ALA A 439 0.52 5.48 9.44
C ALA A 439 -0.14 6.53 10.35
N GLY A 440 -0.55 6.13 11.56
CA GLY A 440 -1.15 7.04 12.53
C GLY A 440 -0.19 8.15 12.96
N ALA A 441 1.05 7.82 13.28
CA ALA A 441 2.08 8.80 13.65
C ALA A 441 2.34 9.80 12.54
N GLU A 442 2.50 9.33 11.31
CA GLU A 442 2.83 10.19 10.17
C GLU A 442 1.68 11.17 9.85
N ILE A 443 0.42 10.73 9.93
CA ILE A 443 -0.72 11.65 9.80
C ILE A 443 -0.74 12.68 10.92
N LEU A 444 -0.60 12.26 12.19
CA LEU A 444 -0.64 13.20 13.31
C LEU A 444 0.48 14.24 13.19
N LYS A 445 1.70 13.81 12.86
CA LYS A 445 2.85 14.68 12.59
C LYS A 445 2.57 15.69 11.45
N ARG A 446 2.01 15.24 10.33
CA ARG A 446 1.65 16.13 9.21
C ARG A 446 0.57 17.13 9.60
N PHE A 447 -0.43 16.68 10.35
CA PHE A 447 -1.56 17.50 10.78
C PHE A 447 -1.13 18.58 11.79
N THR A 448 -0.28 18.24 12.75
CA THR A 448 0.25 19.19 13.73
C THR A 448 1.38 20.05 13.19
N GLY A 449 1.99 19.66 12.06
CA GLY A 449 3.15 20.30 11.44
C GLY A 449 4.48 20.00 12.15
N GLU A 450 4.45 19.26 13.25
CA GLU A 450 5.60 18.87 14.07
C GLU A 450 5.38 17.47 14.63
N ASP A 451 6.46 16.74 14.94
CA ASP A 451 6.38 15.36 15.45
C ASP A 451 6.13 15.27 16.96
N ASP A 452 5.83 16.40 17.62
CA ASP A 452 5.69 16.51 19.07
C ASP A 452 4.45 15.76 19.57
N PHE A 453 4.65 14.81 20.49
CA PHE A 453 3.57 14.11 21.21
C PHE A 453 3.55 14.50 22.68
N GLY A 454 4.65 14.24 23.40
CA GLY A 454 4.87 14.68 24.78
C GLY A 454 3.91 14.05 25.81
N SER A 455 3.63 12.75 25.68
CA SER A 455 2.69 12.03 26.55
C SER A 455 3.29 10.76 27.13
N SER A 456 2.63 10.22 28.16
CA SER A 456 3.15 9.07 28.92
C SER A 456 2.04 8.27 29.59
N ILE A 457 2.32 7.00 29.89
CA ILE A 457 1.46 6.08 30.63
C ILE A 457 2.27 5.39 31.73
N THR A 458 1.73 5.34 32.94
CA THR A 458 2.37 4.71 34.11
C THR A 458 1.68 3.43 34.53
N PHE A 459 2.48 2.40 34.80
CA PHE A 459 2.08 1.13 35.38
C PHE A 459 2.56 1.04 36.84
N ASP A 460 1.62 0.74 37.74
CA ASP A 460 1.91 0.49 39.14
C ASP A 460 2.60 -0.87 39.33
N ILE A 461 3.22 -1.06 40.49
CA ILE A 461 3.86 -2.33 40.87
C ILE A 461 2.87 -3.50 40.77
N GLY A 462 3.24 -4.53 40.01
CA GLY A 462 2.49 -5.78 39.89
C GLY A 462 1.21 -5.71 39.05
N THR A 463 1.01 -4.67 38.24
CA THR A 463 -0.22 -4.50 37.43
C THR A 463 -0.15 -5.08 36.01
N SER A 464 0.91 -5.78 35.63
CA SER A 464 0.96 -6.52 34.36
C SER A 464 -0.23 -7.48 34.27
N ARG A 465 -0.94 -7.44 33.15
CA ARG A 465 -2.00 -8.40 32.80
C ARG A 465 -1.41 -9.78 32.54
N PHE A 466 -0.20 -9.87 31.97
CA PHE A 466 0.42 -11.16 31.60
C PHE A 466 1.11 -11.86 32.78
N GLU A 467 1.68 -11.09 33.70
CA GLU A 467 2.39 -11.58 34.90
C GLU A 467 1.91 -10.85 36.17
N ASN A 468 0.59 -10.88 36.40
CA ASN A 468 -0.08 -10.20 37.52
C ASN A 468 0.58 -10.51 38.87
N LEU A 469 0.81 -9.47 39.67
CA LEU A 469 1.53 -9.46 40.95
C LEU A 469 3.04 -9.69 40.88
N PHE A 470 3.59 -9.97 39.69
CA PHE A 470 5.04 -10.22 39.49
C PHE A 470 5.73 -9.11 38.70
N THR A 471 5.05 -8.54 37.70
CA THR A 471 5.59 -7.51 36.81
C THR A 471 4.66 -6.27 36.84
N PRO A 472 5.18 -5.04 36.87
CA PRO A 472 6.58 -4.70 37.14
C PRO A 472 6.93 -4.76 38.64
N LYS A 473 8.21 -4.87 38.97
CA LYS A 473 8.71 -4.87 40.37
C LYS A 473 8.84 -3.47 40.98
N GLU A 474 8.85 -2.45 40.13
CA GLU A 474 8.81 -1.03 40.48
C GLU A 474 7.81 -0.32 39.56
N GLU A 475 7.43 0.90 39.91
CA GLU A 475 6.59 1.72 39.03
C GLU A 475 7.34 2.00 37.73
N ILE A 476 6.70 1.79 36.58
CA ILE A 476 7.29 2.00 35.25
C ILE A 476 6.41 2.94 34.45
N THR A 477 7.02 3.96 33.84
CA THR A 477 6.36 4.89 32.93
C THR A 477 6.89 4.70 31.52
N LEU A 478 6.00 4.45 30.56
CA LEU A 478 6.26 4.56 29.13
C LEU A 478 6.04 6.03 28.74
N SER A 479 7.03 6.68 28.14
CA SER A 479 6.96 8.10 27.76
C SER A 479 7.43 8.26 26.33
N TRP A 480 6.75 9.10 25.56
CA TRP A 480 7.06 9.35 24.16
C TRP A 480 7.10 10.86 23.94
N ASP A 481 8.26 11.37 23.56
CA ASP A 481 8.42 12.77 23.21
C ASP A 481 7.79 13.05 21.83
N THR A 482 7.83 12.06 20.93
CA THR A 482 7.33 12.18 19.54
C THR A 482 6.32 11.09 19.16
N PHE A 483 5.50 11.36 18.13
CA PHE A 483 4.63 10.34 17.56
C PHE A 483 5.44 9.21 16.92
N THR A 484 6.54 9.56 16.24
CA THR A 484 7.48 8.57 15.66
C THR A 484 8.02 7.62 16.73
N GLU A 485 8.43 8.13 17.90
CA GLU A 485 8.92 7.29 19.01
C GLU A 485 7.85 6.31 19.51
N ALA A 486 6.60 6.78 19.65
CA ALA A 486 5.48 5.90 20.02
C ALA A 486 5.23 4.81 18.98
N ALA A 487 5.27 5.15 17.68
CA ALA A 487 5.12 4.17 16.60
C ALA A 487 6.28 3.16 16.52
N ASP A 488 7.50 3.63 16.75
CA ASP A 488 8.70 2.79 16.78
C ASP A 488 8.67 1.82 17.97
N GLU A 489 8.23 2.28 19.15
CA GLU A 489 8.03 1.42 20.31
C GLU A 489 6.93 0.39 20.08
N ALA A 490 5.82 0.78 19.43
CA ALA A 490 4.77 -0.15 19.02
C ALA A 490 5.29 -1.24 18.08
N GLY A 491 6.21 -0.91 17.17
CA GLY A 491 6.92 -1.87 16.33
C GLY A 491 7.83 -2.82 17.11
N LEU A 492 8.69 -2.26 17.98
CA LEU A 492 9.60 -3.02 18.84
C LEU A 492 8.86 -3.96 19.81
N SER A 493 7.67 -3.57 20.26
CA SER A 493 6.81 -4.38 21.13
C SER A 493 6.55 -5.77 20.55
N ARG A 494 6.53 -5.90 19.22
CA ARG A 494 6.24 -7.15 18.52
C ARG A 494 7.42 -8.13 18.59
N ILE A 495 8.63 -7.60 18.70
CA ILE A 495 9.86 -8.36 18.93
C ILE A 495 9.94 -8.80 20.40
N TYR A 496 9.61 -7.91 21.34
CA TYR A 496 9.52 -8.25 22.77
C TYR A 496 8.44 -9.30 23.05
N GLY A 497 7.30 -9.23 22.36
CA GLY A 497 6.26 -10.26 22.40
C GLY A 497 6.67 -11.58 21.74
N GLY A 498 7.72 -11.58 20.91
CA GLY A 498 8.21 -12.75 20.18
C GLY A 498 7.31 -13.20 19.03
N ILE A 499 6.56 -12.28 18.42
CA ILE A 499 5.49 -12.59 17.44
C ILE A 499 5.75 -12.04 16.03
N HIS A 500 6.79 -11.22 15.86
CA HIS A 500 7.28 -10.73 14.57
C HIS A 500 8.81 -10.79 14.50
N PHE A 501 9.33 -10.80 13.26
CA PHE A 501 10.75 -10.58 12.97
C PHE A 501 11.01 -9.09 12.77
N GLU A 502 12.29 -8.70 12.84
CA GLU A 502 12.72 -7.30 12.69
C GLU A 502 12.35 -6.73 11.31
N ASP A 503 12.53 -7.50 10.24
CA ASP A 503 12.16 -7.06 8.88
C ASP A 503 10.65 -6.85 8.76
N GLY A 504 9.84 -7.74 9.38
CA GLY A 504 8.38 -7.58 9.44
C GLY A 504 7.95 -6.31 10.15
N ASP A 505 8.68 -5.88 11.19
CA ASP A 505 8.47 -4.59 11.86
C ASP A 505 8.92 -3.40 11.00
N LEU A 506 10.20 -3.36 10.61
CA LEU A 506 10.79 -2.23 9.89
C LEU A 506 10.08 -1.95 8.56
N ASN A 507 9.78 -3.00 7.80
CA ASN A 507 9.08 -2.87 6.51
C ASN A 507 7.60 -2.55 6.72
N GLY A 508 6.99 -3.00 7.82
CA GLY A 508 5.65 -2.56 8.24
C GLY A 508 5.62 -1.06 8.54
N ARG A 509 6.58 -0.55 9.32
CA ARG A 509 6.67 0.90 9.60
C ARG A 509 6.92 1.72 8.34
N ALA A 510 7.77 1.24 7.44
CA ALA A 510 8.01 1.89 6.16
C ALA A 510 6.76 1.93 5.27
N LEU A 511 6.01 0.82 5.21
CA LEU A 511 4.74 0.73 4.51
C LEU A 511 3.71 1.72 5.07
N GLY A 512 3.54 1.75 6.39
CA GLY A 512 2.59 2.65 7.06
C GLY A 512 2.83 4.13 6.74
N ARG A 513 4.09 4.58 6.71
CA ARG A 513 4.42 5.97 6.34
C ARG A 513 4.08 6.30 4.88
N GLN A 514 4.39 5.41 3.94
CA GLN A 514 4.06 5.60 2.52
C GLN A 514 2.54 5.67 2.31
N VAL A 515 1.78 4.79 2.98
CA VAL A 515 0.32 4.81 2.94
C VAL A 515 -0.25 6.11 3.53
N ALA A 516 0.30 6.59 4.64
CA ALA A 516 -0.11 7.86 5.24
C ALA A 516 0.13 9.05 4.30
N GLU A 517 1.20 9.05 3.51
CA GLU A 517 1.43 10.08 2.50
C GLU A 517 0.35 10.05 1.41
N SER A 518 0.02 8.88 0.86
CA SER A 518 -1.07 8.76 -0.13
C SER A 518 -2.41 9.24 0.44
N ALA A 519 -2.73 8.82 1.67
CA ALA A 519 -3.96 9.23 2.35
C ALA A 519 -3.99 10.73 2.63
N TRP A 520 -2.87 11.30 3.09
CA TRP A 520 -2.72 12.73 3.32
C TRP A 520 -2.98 13.53 2.05
N ASN A 521 -2.31 13.19 0.95
CA ASN A 521 -2.46 13.89 -0.33
C ASN A 521 -3.93 13.85 -0.79
N LYS A 522 -4.56 12.68 -0.77
CA LYS A 522 -5.99 12.57 -1.12
C LYS A 522 -6.90 13.40 -0.22
N VAL A 523 -6.63 13.48 1.08
CA VAL A 523 -7.43 14.35 1.97
C VAL A 523 -7.20 15.82 1.67
N GLN A 524 -5.97 16.24 1.40
CA GLN A 524 -5.69 17.62 0.99
C GLN A 524 -6.44 17.98 -0.28
N ASP A 525 -6.53 17.05 -1.25
CA ASP A 525 -7.31 17.24 -2.47
C ASP A 525 -8.79 17.47 -2.13
N LEU A 526 -9.37 16.57 -1.34
CA LEU A 526 -10.76 16.68 -0.92
C LEU A 526 -11.04 17.96 -0.12
N ALA A 527 -10.12 18.36 0.77
CA ALA A 527 -10.30 19.50 1.67
C ALA A 527 -10.21 20.85 0.95
N ASN A 528 -9.36 20.93 -0.07
CA ASN A 528 -9.19 22.11 -0.92
C ASN A 528 -10.16 22.13 -2.11
N GLY A 529 -11.06 21.14 -2.19
CA GLY A 529 -12.11 21.09 -3.22
C GLY A 529 -11.69 20.53 -4.55
N ALA A 530 -10.48 19.97 -4.65
CA ALA A 530 -9.82 19.47 -5.85
C ALA A 530 -10.41 20.01 -7.15
N ASP A 531 -10.35 21.33 -7.32
CA ASP A 531 -10.44 21.89 -8.65
C ASP A 531 -9.20 21.40 -9.38
N VAL A 532 -9.41 20.38 -10.22
CA VAL A 532 -8.35 19.85 -11.06
C VAL A 532 -8.14 20.84 -12.19
N VAL A 533 -6.99 21.52 -12.17
CA VAL A 533 -6.55 22.36 -13.26
C VAL A 533 -5.91 21.45 -14.28
N THR A 534 -6.62 21.24 -15.39
CA THR A 534 -6.09 20.48 -16.53
C THR A 534 -5.45 21.47 -17.50
N LEU A 535 -4.19 21.24 -17.84
CA LEU A 535 -3.44 22.05 -18.80
C LEU A 535 -3.11 21.23 -20.05
N ASP A 536 -3.39 21.81 -21.21
CA ASP A 536 -2.82 21.39 -22.48
C ASP A 536 -1.49 22.11 -22.65
N PHE A 537 -0.42 21.32 -22.65
CA PHE A 537 0.90 21.74 -23.09
C PHE A 537 0.94 21.59 -24.60
N THR A 538 1.46 22.59 -25.29
CA THR A 538 1.68 22.59 -26.74
C THR A 538 3.12 22.97 -26.99
N ALA A 539 3.83 22.16 -27.76
CA ALA A 539 5.21 22.41 -28.14
C ALA A 539 5.32 22.88 -29.61
N ASP A 540 6.25 23.80 -29.87
CA ASP A 540 6.67 24.17 -31.23
C ASP A 540 7.69 23.13 -31.78
N GLU A 541 8.28 23.40 -32.96
CA GLU A 541 9.29 22.53 -33.59
C GLU A 541 10.41 22.12 -32.63
N PHE A 542 10.59 20.82 -32.49
CA PHE A 542 11.65 20.20 -31.70
C PHE A 542 13.01 20.40 -32.40
N SER A 543 14.03 20.77 -31.62
CA SER A 543 15.38 21.05 -32.15
C SER A 543 16.50 20.24 -31.48
N ALA A 544 16.15 19.35 -30.53
CA ALA A 544 17.11 18.56 -29.77
C ALA A 544 16.51 17.23 -29.28
N ASP A 545 17.31 16.16 -29.28
CA ASP A 545 16.95 14.83 -28.77
C ASP A 545 16.86 14.87 -27.24
N SER A 546 15.67 15.16 -26.73
CA SER A 546 15.42 15.26 -25.29
C SER A 546 13.99 14.89 -24.95
N GLU A 547 13.83 14.28 -23.79
CA GLU A 547 12.53 14.09 -23.16
C GLU A 547 12.28 15.24 -22.18
N VAL A 548 11.08 15.80 -22.20
CA VAL A 548 10.68 16.93 -21.36
C VAL A 548 9.48 16.51 -20.53
N GLY A 549 9.49 16.85 -19.25
CA GLY A 549 8.42 16.52 -18.32
C GLY A 549 8.26 17.51 -17.18
N CYS A 550 7.38 17.17 -16.25
CA CYS A 550 7.15 17.92 -15.02
C CYS A 550 6.92 17.02 -13.80
N PHE A 551 7.08 17.56 -12.60
CA PHE A 551 6.72 16.91 -11.33
C PHE A 551 6.26 17.96 -10.32
N VAL A 552 5.46 17.52 -9.34
CA VAL A 552 4.98 18.39 -8.25
C VAL A 552 6.04 18.48 -7.15
N VAL A 553 6.21 19.67 -6.58
CA VAL A 553 7.10 19.94 -5.45
C VAL A 553 6.30 20.50 -4.26
N ASP A 554 6.84 20.31 -3.05
CA ASP A 554 6.14 20.64 -1.80
C ASP A 554 6.03 22.15 -1.58
N ASP A 555 7.00 22.92 -2.10
CA ASP A 555 7.08 24.36 -1.88
C ASP A 555 7.78 25.14 -3.01
N THR A 556 7.85 26.46 -2.85
CA THR A 556 8.53 27.36 -3.81
C THR A 556 10.05 27.18 -3.86
N ASN A 557 10.65 26.44 -2.93
CA ASN A 557 12.07 26.11 -2.95
C ASN A 557 12.33 24.82 -3.75
N GLY A 558 11.27 24.13 -4.17
CA GLY A 558 11.35 22.88 -4.91
C GLY A 558 11.68 21.70 -4.02
N THR A 559 11.37 21.76 -2.73
CA THR A 559 11.59 20.61 -1.85
C THR A 559 10.65 19.46 -2.18
N MET A 560 11.12 18.22 -1.99
CA MET A 560 10.31 17.00 -2.08
C MET A 560 10.80 16.03 -1.02
N ASP A 561 9.90 15.56 -0.16
CA ASP A 561 10.21 14.60 0.92
C ASP A 561 11.31 15.11 1.87
N GLY A 562 11.34 16.43 2.09
CA GLY A 562 12.38 17.09 2.89
C GLY A 562 13.76 17.18 2.22
N LEU A 563 13.91 16.71 0.97
CA LEU A 563 15.10 16.91 0.15
C LEU A 563 15.03 18.25 -0.58
N SER A 564 16.10 19.02 -0.50
CA SER A 564 16.33 20.19 -1.35
C SER A 564 16.88 19.76 -2.72
N PRO A 565 16.72 20.58 -3.78
CA PRO A 565 17.21 20.23 -5.12
C PRO A 565 18.69 19.86 -5.24
N ASP A 566 19.52 20.33 -4.30
CA ASP A 566 20.96 20.06 -4.26
C ASP A 566 21.31 18.79 -3.45
N ASP A 567 20.33 18.15 -2.79
CA ASP A 567 20.56 16.98 -1.95
C ASP A 567 20.73 15.70 -2.80
N ALA A 568 21.58 14.81 -2.30
CA ALA A 568 21.76 13.50 -2.91
C ALA A 568 20.45 12.70 -2.85
N GLY A 569 20.02 12.15 -3.99
CA GLY A 569 18.76 11.39 -4.11
C GLY A 569 17.57 12.22 -4.59
N TYR A 570 17.66 13.55 -4.62
CA TYR A 570 16.56 14.42 -5.09
C TYR A 570 16.09 14.05 -6.51
N LEU A 571 17.02 13.89 -7.45
CA LEU A 571 16.68 13.55 -8.84
C LEU A 571 16.03 12.17 -8.97
N ALA A 572 16.37 11.19 -8.11
CA ALA A 572 15.74 9.88 -8.15
C ALA A 572 14.27 9.97 -7.72
N VAL A 573 13.98 10.72 -6.64
CA VAL A 573 12.61 11.00 -6.19
C VAL A 573 11.84 11.80 -7.24
N ALA A 574 12.49 12.81 -7.83
CA ALA A 574 11.90 13.65 -8.86
C ALA A 574 11.45 12.84 -10.08
N MET A 575 12.31 11.97 -10.60
CA MET A 575 11.99 11.16 -11.78
C MET A 575 10.95 10.09 -11.47
N ALA A 576 10.98 9.48 -10.28
CA ALA A 576 10.00 8.48 -9.87
C ALA A 576 8.57 9.04 -9.73
N ARG A 577 8.44 10.36 -9.51
CA ARG A 577 7.15 11.08 -9.40
C ARG A 577 6.86 11.94 -10.63
N SER A 578 7.66 11.82 -11.67
CA SER A 578 7.57 12.69 -12.84
C SER A 578 6.48 12.25 -13.82
N SER A 579 5.99 13.24 -14.56
CA SER A 579 5.16 13.05 -15.73
C SER A 579 5.91 13.56 -16.97
N VAL A 580 6.22 12.67 -17.90
CA VAL A 580 6.70 13.03 -19.25
C VAL A 580 5.61 13.85 -19.94
N LEU A 581 6.00 14.92 -20.64
CA LEU A 581 5.10 15.74 -21.46
C LEU A 581 5.29 15.41 -22.94
N PHE A 582 6.55 15.46 -23.40
CA PHE A 582 6.94 15.24 -24.79
C PHE A 582 8.29 14.55 -24.86
N SER A 583 8.43 13.64 -25.81
CA SER A 583 9.72 13.27 -26.40
C SER A 583 9.92 14.02 -27.73
N ALA A 584 11.13 14.51 -27.96
CA ALA A 584 11.46 15.32 -29.13
C ALA A 584 11.88 14.50 -30.35
N LEU A 585 11.50 14.99 -31.55
CA LEU A 585 11.98 14.54 -32.86
C LEU A 585 13.10 15.47 -33.38
N PRO A 586 14.20 14.97 -33.98
CA PRO A 586 15.23 15.83 -34.57
C PRO A 586 14.75 16.58 -35.83
N GLU A 587 15.41 17.72 -36.14
CA GLU A 587 15.01 18.70 -37.17
C GLU A 587 14.99 18.14 -38.62
N ASP A 588 15.59 16.98 -38.86
CA ASP A 588 15.80 16.36 -40.17
C ASP A 588 14.75 15.27 -40.55
N ALA A 589 13.79 14.95 -39.68
CA ALA A 589 12.73 13.97 -39.94
C ALA A 589 11.79 14.44 -41.09
N ASP A 590 11.65 13.68 -42.18
CA ASP A 590 10.87 14.06 -43.37
C ASP A 590 9.38 13.70 -43.19
N VAL A 591 8.82 14.11 -42.06
CA VAL A 591 7.46 13.78 -41.60
C VAL A 591 6.48 14.83 -42.17
N GLU A 592 5.75 14.50 -43.25
CA GLU A 592 4.81 15.42 -43.95
C GLU A 592 3.74 16.07 -43.06
N ALA A 593 3.42 15.48 -41.89
CA ALA A 593 2.50 16.02 -40.91
C ALA A 593 3.26 16.43 -39.64
N ARG A 594 3.63 17.71 -39.54
CA ARG A 594 4.07 18.28 -38.25
C ARG A 594 2.85 18.36 -37.35
N PHE A 595 2.62 17.30 -36.58
CA PHE A 595 1.54 17.22 -35.60
C PHE A 595 1.73 18.33 -34.56
N GLU A 596 0.66 19.05 -34.22
CA GLU A 596 0.68 19.93 -33.06
C GLU A 596 0.69 19.01 -31.82
N ALA A 597 1.89 18.78 -31.27
CA ALA A 597 2.05 17.91 -30.13
C ALA A 597 1.37 18.54 -28.91
N ILE A 598 0.23 17.98 -28.51
CA ILE A 598 -0.50 18.37 -27.31
C ILE A 598 -0.29 17.28 -26.26
N SER A 599 0.11 17.68 -25.07
CA SER A 599 0.20 16.81 -23.89
C SER A 599 -0.70 17.37 -22.80
N THR A 600 -1.67 16.61 -22.34
CA THR A 600 -2.65 17.09 -21.35
C THR A 600 -2.26 16.58 -19.96
N ARG A 601 -2.04 17.46 -18.98
CA ARG A 601 -1.80 17.06 -17.58
C ARG A 601 -2.75 17.75 -16.62
N SER A 602 -3.22 16.96 -15.66
CA SER A 602 -4.08 17.41 -14.59
C SER A 602 -3.26 17.66 -13.33
N PHE A 603 -3.41 18.84 -12.76
CA PHE A 603 -2.79 19.23 -11.49
C PHE A 603 -3.87 19.66 -10.50
N LEU A 604 -3.57 19.53 -9.22
CA LEU A 604 -4.41 20.13 -8.20
C LEU A 604 -4.24 21.65 -8.25
N GLN A 605 -5.34 22.40 -8.15
CA GLN A 605 -5.27 23.85 -8.04
C GLN A 605 -4.33 24.26 -6.88
N GLY A 606 -3.40 25.16 -7.19
CA GLY A 606 -2.39 25.66 -6.26
C GLY A 606 -1.08 24.87 -6.21
N SER A 607 -0.96 23.75 -6.95
CA SER A 607 0.25 22.93 -7.01
C SER A 607 1.47 23.73 -7.45
N TYR A 608 2.62 23.48 -6.83
CA TYR A 608 3.91 23.94 -7.34
C TYR A 608 4.45 22.86 -8.27
N VAL A 609 4.64 23.20 -9.54
CA VAL A 609 5.08 22.29 -10.58
C VAL A 609 6.43 22.73 -11.09
N ARG A 610 7.37 21.79 -11.14
CA ARG A 610 8.69 21.99 -11.69
C ARG A 610 8.85 21.19 -12.96
N PHE A 611 9.45 21.79 -13.98
CA PHE A 611 9.70 21.11 -15.25
C PHE A 611 11.15 20.65 -15.36
N PHE A 612 11.40 19.63 -16.18
CA PHE A 612 12.72 19.10 -16.45
C PHE A 612 12.89 18.71 -17.91
N SER A 613 14.15 18.55 -18.33
CA SER A 613 14.53 17.86 -19.56
C SER A 613 15.58 16.80 -19.29
N ILE A 614 15.54 15.69 -20.00
CA ILE A 614 16.57 14.64 -19.99
C ILE A 614 17.16 14.56 -21.40
N SER A 615 18.45 14.80 -21.51
CA SER A 615 19.19 14.57 -22.76
C SER A 615 19.97 13.26 -22.70
N ALA A 616 20.10 12.57 -23.84
CA ALA A 616 20.78 11.27 -23.96
C ALA A 616 20.22 10.19 -23.01
N GLY A 617 18.89 10.16 -22.88
CA GLY A 617 18.13 9.21 -22.08
C GLY A 617 16.67 9.65 -21.90
N THR A 618 15.86 8.77 -21.35
CA THR A 618 14.46 8.97 -20.92
C THR A 618 14.32 8.79 -19.41
N VAL A 619 13.16 9.13 -18.84
CA VAL A 619 12.81 8.89 -17.44
C VAL A 619 13.02 7.42 -17.08
N ASP A 620 12.58 6.50 -17.95
CA ASP A 620 12.70 5.07 -17.71
C ASP A 620 14.16 4.61 -17.67
N THR A 621 14.98 5.06 -18.63
CA THR A 621 16.42 4.74 -18.62
C THR A 621 17.14 5.33 -17.41
N PHE A 622 16.71 6.51 -16.93
CA PHE A 622 17.28 7.13 -15.73
C PHE A 622 16.90 6.36 -14.46
N LEU A 623 15.64 5.95 -14.34
CA LEU A 623 15.17 5.15 -13.20
C LEU A 623 15.82 3.75 -13.18
N HIS A 624 16.03 3.15 -14.36
CA HIS A 624 16.61 1.82 -14.47
C HIS A 624 18.14 1.81 -14.29
N THR A 625 18.86 2.75 -14.90
CA THR A 625 20.34 2.71 -14.96
C THR A 625 21.04 3.90 -14.31
N GLY A 626 20.31 4.97 -13.97
CA GLY A 626 20.88 6.26 -13.57
C GLY A 626 21.54 7.04 -14.71
N SER A 627 21.36 6.62 -15.96
CA SER A 627 21.88 7.29 -17.16
C SER A 627 20.95 8.39 -17.64
N GLY A 628 21.48 9.38 -18.36
CA GLY A 628 20.75 10.56 -18.81
C GLY A 628 21.14 11.83 -18.05
N GLN A 629 21.16 12.97 -18.72
CA GLN A 629 21.49 14.25 -18.12
C GLN A 629 20.22 15.06 -17.85
N VAL A 630 19.82 15.10 -16.57
CA VAL A 630 18.63 15.84 -16.13
C VAL A 630 18.96 17.32 -15.92
N SER A 631 18.18 18.20 -16.53
CA SER A 631 18.20 19.65 -16.28
C SER A 631 16.85 20.09 -15.73
N LEU A 632 16.85 20.83 -14.63
CA LEU A 632 15.64 21.33 -13.98
C LEU A 632 15.38 22.80 -14.31
N SER A 633 14.11 23.13 -14.46
CA SER A 633 13.62 24.49 -14.69
C SER A 633 13.28 25.23 -13.38
N GLY A 634 12.62 26.38 -13.52
CA GLY A 634 11.94 27.08 -12.43
C GLY A 634 10.68 26.35 -11.95
N ILE A 635 10.03 26.91 -10.94
CA ILE A 635 8.82 26.36 -10.33
C ILE A 635 7.67 27.30 -10.65
N GLU A 636 6.59 26.75 -11.19
CA GLU A 636 5.37 27.47 -11.51
C GLU A 636 4.25 27.03 -10.56
N ARG A 637 3.41 27.98 -10.14
CA ARG A 637 2.22 27.66 -9.35
C ARG A 637 1.03 27.52 -10.31
N ILE A 638 0.41 26.36 -10.33
CA ILE A 638 -0.69 26.04 -11.24
C ILE A 638 -2.03 26.43 -10.60
N ASP A 639 -2.88 27.13 -11.36
CA ASP A 639 -4.24 27.54 -10.98
C ASP A 639 -5.11 27.75 -12.24
N GLU A 640 -6.41 28.02 -12.06
CA GLU A 640 -7.37 28.25 -13.14
C GLU A 640 -7.09 29.48 -14.02
N THR A 641 -6.03 30.25 -13.73
CA THR A 641 -5.59 31.38 -14.57
C THR A 641 -4.28 31.10 -15.30
N SER A 642 -3.74 29.89 -15.13
CA SER A 642 -2.43 29.51 -15.64
C SER A 642 -2.34 29.60 -17.16
N ARG A 643 -1.34 30.36 -17.60
CA ARG A 643 -0.87 30.45 -18.99
C ARG A 643 0.65 30.51 -18.93
N LEU A 644 1.32 29.44 -19.32
CA LEU A 644 2.77 29.32 -19.21
C LEU A 644 3.42 29.49 -20.59
N GLU A 645 4.59 30.12 -20.61
CA GLU A 645 5.54 30.11 -21.72
C GLU A 645 6.85 29.58 -21.17
N LEU A 646 7.28 28.42 -21.65
CA LEU A 646 8.43 27.67 -21.15
C LEU A 646 9.42 27.43 -22.29
N THR A 647 10.71 27.50 -21.97
CA THR A 647 11.77 27.05 -22.88
C THR A 647 12.65 26.06 -22.14
N LEU A 648 12.68 24.80 -22.59
CA LEU A 648 13.46 23.71 -21.99
C LEU A 648 14.20 22.96 -23.10
N ALA A 649 15.51 22.76 -22.96
CA ALA A 649 16.32 22.06 -23.97
C ALA A 649 16.05 22.53 -25.42
N ASP A 650 15.99 23.86 -25.62
CA ASP A 650 15.69 24.50 -26.91
C ASP A 650 14.28 24.20 -27.49
N LEU A 651 13.39 23.58 -26.71
CA LEU A 651 11.97 23.43 -26.99
C LEU A 651 11.18 24.59 -26.38
N ASN A 652 10.43 25.31 -27.23
CA ASN A 652 9.45 26.28 -26.76
C ASN A 652 8.10 25.57 -26.55
N MET A 653 7.53 25.74 -25.37
CA MET A 653 6.24 25.20 -25.01
C MET A 653 5.34 26.30 -24.46
N THR A 654 4.06 26.16 -24.74
CA THR A 654 3.02 26.93 -24.06
C THR A 654 2.12 25.97 -23.29
N ALA A 655 1.59 26.42 -22.15
CA ALA A 655 0.57 25.67 -21.42
C ALA A 655 -0.66 26.53 -21.22
N SER A 656 -1.84 25.97 -21.46
CA SER A 656 -3.12 26.66 -21.23
C SER A 656 -4.18 25.69 -20.75
N LEU A 657 -5.26 26.20 -20.14
CA LEU A 657 -6.35 25.36 -19.64
C LEU A 657 -6.92 24.47 -20.75
N ALA A 658 -7.01 23.18 -20.49
CA ALA A 658 -7.62 22.20 -21.37
C ALA A 658 -9.15 22.29 -21.30
N GLU A 659 -9.82 22.08 -22.44
CA GLU A 659 -11.30 22.01 -22.48
C GLU A 659 -11.83 20.65 -21.98
N SER A 660 -11.02 19.59 -22.06
CA SER A 660 -11.33 18.24 -21.57
C SER A 660 -10.09 17.36 -21.49
N THR A 661 -10.11 16.30 -20.68
CA THR A 661 -9.11 15.22 -20.75
C THR A 661 -9.36 14.36 -21.98
N GLY A 662 -8.38 14.26 -22.90
CA GLY A 662 -8.51 13.46 -24.12
C GLY A 662 -8.74 11.97 -23.83
N ILE A 663 -9.57 11.31 -24.63
CA ILE A 663 -9.78 9.84 -24.54
C ILE A 663 -8.44 9.13 -24.78
N GLY A 664 -8.13 8.09 -24.00
CA GLY A 664 -6.87 7.33 -24.13
C GLY A 664 -5.69 7.87 -23.32
N THR A 665 -5.80 9.09 -22.76
CA THR A 665 -4.65 9.80 -22.17
C THR A 665 -4.52 9.65 -20.65
N GLY A 666 -5.48 8.99 -19.99
CA GLY A 666 -5.64 9.04 -18.53
C GLY A 666 -4.47 8.52 -17.69
N LEU A 667 -3.65 7.65 -18.26
CA LEU A 667 -2.43 7.11 -17.63
C LEU A 667 -1.14 7.60 -18.28
N GLN A 668 -1.21 8.35 -19.38
CA GLN A 668 -0.02 8.77 -20.13
C GLN A 668 0.83 9.78 -19.33
N GLY A 669 2.14 9.59 -19.38
CA GLY A 669 3.12 10.47 -18.77
C GLY A 669 3.86 9.87 -17.57
N SER A 670 3.33 8.87 -16.89
CA SER A 670 4.08 8.13 -15.87
C SER A 670 5.19 7.26 -16.50
N ALA A 671 6.13 6.76 -15.70
CA ALA A 671 7.14 5.80 -16.16
C ALA A 671 6.50 4.54 -16.78
N SER A 672 7.03 4.06 -17.90
CA SER A 672 6.48 2.93 -18.69
C SER A 672 5.02 3.09 -19.13
N ALA A 673 4.51 4.33 -19.23
CA ALA A 673 3.09 4.61 -19.48
C ALA A 673 2.79 5.09 -20.91
N GLU A 674 3.54 4.58 -21.90
CA GLU A 674 3.27 4.71 -23.33
C GLU A 674 2.08 3.82 -23.73
N VAL A 675 0.91 4.06 -23.12
CA VAL A 675 -0.29 3.24 -23.25
C VAL A 675 -1.51 4.05 -23.67
N LEU A 676 -2.56 3.37 -24.14
CA LEU A 676 -3.90 3.93 -24.25
C LEU A 676 -4.74 3.50 -23.05
N ASP A 677 -5.22 4.47 -22.26
CA ASP A 677 -6.13 4.24 -21.14
C ASP A 677 -7.61 4.42 -21.56
N LEU A 678 -8.32 3.30 -21.64
CA LEU A 678 -9.75 3.23 -21.94
C LEU A 678 -10.57 2.82 -20.70
N THR A 679 -9.96 2.79 -19.52
CA THR A 679 -10.61 2.29 -18.29
C THR A 679 -11.81 3.12 -17.85
N LYS A 680 -11.80 4.41 -18.18
CA LYS A 680 -12.87 5.37 -17.85
C LYS A 680 -14.00 5.43 -18.88
N LEU A 681 -13.90 4.70 -19.99
CA LEU A 681 -14.99 4.65 -20.97
C LEU A 681 -16.12 3.75 -20.46
N GLU A 682 -17.37 4.17 -20.70
CA GLU A 682 -18.56 3.37 -20.33
C GLU A 682 -19.03 2.45 -21.48
N ALA A 683 -18.53 2.66 -22.69
CA ALA A 683 -18.87 1.90 -23.88
C ALA A 683 -17.70 1.87 -24.86
N ALA A 684 -17.69 0.85 -25.71
CA ALA A 684 -16.73 0.74 -26.80
C ALA A 684 -16.77 1.98 -27.71
N THR A 685 -15.60 2.38 -28.22
CA THR A 685 -15.42 3.58 -29.04
C THR A 685 -14.69 3.28 -30.34
N GLU A 686 -14.95 4.06 -31.39
CA GLU A 686 -14.23 3.94 -32.66
C GLU A 686 -12.92 4.74 -32.57
N ALA A 687 -11.82 4.10 -32.93
CA ALA A 687 -10.48 4.68 -32.95
C ALA A 687 -9.88 4.61 -34.34
N THR A 688 -9.24 5.69 -34.76
CA THR A 688 -8.51 5.81 -36.03
C THR A 688 -7.02 5.93 -35.75
N PHE A 689 -6.23 5.05 -36.36
CA PHE A 689 -4.79 4.97 -36.23
C PHE A 689 -4.16 5.50 -37.51
N THR A 690 -3.48 6.64 -37.42
CA THR A 690 -2.69 7.20 -38.51
C THR A 690 -1.24 6.80 -38.33
N VAL A 691 -0.69 6.12 -39.33
CA VAL A 691 0.64 5.51 -39.30
C VAL A 691 1.52 6.18 -40.33
N GLN A 692 2.62 6.74 -39.89
CA GLN A 692 3.68 7.28 -40.75
C GLN A 692 4.94 6.45 -40.56
N ARG A 693 5.69 6.22 -41.64
CA ARG A 693 6.89 5.39 -41.60
C ARG A 693 8.03 6.06 -42.35
N GLU A 694 9.16 6.27 -41.68
CA GLU A 694 10.43 6.69 -42.28
C GLU A 694 11.53 5.73 -41.86
N ALA A 695 11.60 4.53 -42.44
CA ALA A 695 12.62 3.55 -42.06
C ALA A 695 13.13 2.73 -43.24
N ALA A 696 14.32 2.14 -43.09
CA ALA A 696 14.80 1.16 -44.05
C ALA A 696 14.02 -0.16 -43.96
N PHE A 697 13.63 -0.58 -42.76
CA PHE A 697 12.94 -1.84 -42.50
C PHE A 697 11.43 -1.78 -42.74
N ASN A 698 10.81 -2.94 -42.99
CA ASN A 698 9.36 -3.03 -43.15
C ASN A 698 8.69 -3.33 -41.81
N ASN A 699 8.54 -2.28 -41.00
CA ASN A 699 8.02 -2.41 -39.64
C ASN A 699 6.49 -2.55 -39.59
N VAL A 700 6.01 -3.26 -38.57
CA VAL A 700 4.58 -3.42 -38.25
C VAL A 700 4.36 -3.09 -36.78
N VAL A 701 3.37 -2.25 -36.48
CA VAL A 701 2.94 -1.95 -35.11
C VAL A 701 1.63 -2.66 -34.77
N GLY A 702 1.52 -3.12 -33.53
CA GLY A 702 0.27 -3.63 -32.96
C GLY A 702 0.02 -3.09 -31.56
N PHE A 703 -1.10 -3.48 -30.96
CA PHE A 703 -1.46 -3.15 -29.58
C PHE A 703 -1.96 -4.40 -28.85
N TYR A 704 -1.70 -4.51 -27.55
CA TYR A 704 -2.12 -5.62 -26.70
C TYR A 704 -2.62 -5.17 -25.34
N LEU A 705 -3.46 -6.02 -24.74
CA LEU A 705 -4.07 -5.76 -23.43
C LEU A 705 -3.08 -6.02 -22.30
N ILE A 706 -3.01 -5.07 -21.37
CA ILE A 706 -2.32 -5.21 -20.08
C ILE A 706 -3.31 -4.99 -18.94
N ASP A 707 -3.01 -5.57 -17.78
CA ASP A 707 -3.85 -5.50 -16.58
C ASP A 707 -3.56 -4.26 -15.72
N ASP A 708 -2.35 -3.73 -15.78
CA ASP A 708 -1.93 -2.51 -15.09
C ASP A 708 -0.65 -1.91 -15.73
N LEU A 709 -0.20 -0.75 -15.23
CA LEU A 709 0.98 -0.03 -15.75
C LEU A 709 2.33 -0.71 -15.51
N THR A 710 2.38 -1.83 -14.76
CA THR A 710 3.61 -2.64 -14.71
C THR A 710 3.82 -3.42 -16.01
N GLY A 711 2.86 -3.38 -16.93
CA GLY A 711 2.87 -4.17 -18.16
C GLY A 711 2.41 -5.60 -17.97
N ARG A 712 1.89 -5.94 -16.77
CA ARG A 712 1.42 -7.29 -16.44
C ARG A 712 0.35 -7.76 -17.43
N VAL A 713 0.48 -9.01 -17.87
CA VAL A 713 -0.49 -9.69 -18.74
C VAL A 713 -1.04 -10.92 -18.03
N ILE A 714 -2.36 -11.04 -17.95
CA ILE A 714 -3.06 -12.25 -17.47
C ILE A 714 -3.69 -12.97 -18.66
N ASP A 715 -3.36 -14.25 -18.82
CA ASP A 715 -3.95 -15.08 -19.89
C ASP A 715 -5.37 -15.58 -19.54
N SER A 716 -6.00 -16.25 -20.50
CA SER A 716 -7.36 -16.80 -20.32
C SER A 716 -7.47 -17.88 -19.24
N GLU A 717 -6.36 -18.46 -18.83
CA GLU A 717 -6.24 -19.48 -17.78
C GLU A 717 -5.93 -18.87 -16.40
N GLY A 718 -5.67 -17.57 -16.33
CA GLY A 718 -5.33 -16.84 -15.12
C GLY A 718 -3.85 -16.89 -14.74
N ASN A 719 -2.96 -17.32 -15.66
CA ASN A 719 -1.52 -17.23 -15.45
C ASN A 719 -1.07 -15.77 -15.60
N VAL A 720 -0.10 -15.37 -14.78
CA VAL A 720 0.39 -13.99 -14.71
C VAL A 720 1.77 -13.91 -15.34
N PHE A 721 1.95 -12.99 -16.29
CA PHE A 721 3.21 -12.72 -16.97
C PHE A 721 3.66 -11.29 -16.68
N ASP A 722 4.89 -11.15 -16.20
CA ASP A 722 5.50 -9.89 -15.80
C ASP A 722 6.69 -9.60 -16.75
N PRO A 723 6.81 -8.37 -17.30
CA PRO A 723 7.93 -7.99 -18.15
C PRO A 723 9.31 -8.23 -17.52
N GLU A 724 9.45 -8.05 -16.20
CA GLU A 724 10.76 -8.07 -15.52
C GLU A 724 11.24 -9.50 -15.15
N ASN A 725 10.36 -10.51 -15.18
CA ASN A 725 10.63 -11.80 -14.55
C ASN A 725 10.32 -13.04 -15.39
N THR A 726 10.04 -12.92 -16.70
CA THR A 726 9.62 -14.08 -17.50
C THR A 726 10.21 -14.12 -18.92
N THR A 727 10.61 -15.32 -19.37
CA THR A 727 11.07 -15.55 -20.76
C THR A 727 9.92 -15.62 -21.77
N ASP A 728 8.68 -15.79 -21.29
CA ASP A 728 7.49 -16.04 -22.12
C ASP A 728 6.57 -14.80 -22.27
N TYR A 729 6.95 -13.65 -21.70
CA TYR A 729 6.11 -12.43 -21.70
C TYR A 729 5.64 -12.01 -23.10
N VAL A 730 6.57 -11.95 -24.05
CA VAL A 730 6.28 -11.53 -25.44
C VAL A 730 5.21 -12.41 -26.08
N GLN A 731 5.23 -13.71 -25.80
CA GLN A 731 4.23 -14.64 -26.32
C GLN A 731 2.85 -14.41 -25.68
N ALA A 732 2.81 -14.12 -24.38
CA ALA A 732 1.56 -13.73 -23.70
C ALA A 732 1.01 -12.39 -24.24
N ALA A 733 1.88 -11.39 -24.46
CA ALA A 733 1.51 -10.11 -25.06
C ALA A 733 0.92 -10.29 -26.48
N LEU A 734 1.58 -11.08 -27.33
CA LEU A 734 1.10 -11.40 -28.68
C LEU A 734 -0.23 -12.17 -28.66
N ALA A 735 -0.46 -13.03 -27.66
CA ALA A 735 -1.73 -13.74 -27.47
C ALA A 735 -2.87 -12.80 -27.06
N ASN A 736 -2.58 -11.75 -26.28
CA ASN A 736 -3.53 -10.74 -25.81
C ASN A 736 -3.64 -9.51 -26.74
N ARG A 737 -3.12 -9.59 -27.96
CA ARG A 737 -3.17 -8.49 -28.93
C ARG A 737 -4.57 -8.21 -29.49
N ILE A 738 -4.79 -6.98 -29.92
CA ILE A 738 -5.94 -6.61 -30.77
C ILE A 738 -5.65 -7.07 -32.20
N THR A 739 -6.27 -8.18 -32.62
CA THR A 739 -5.94 -8.87 -33.87
C THR A 739 -6.17 -8.04 -35.14
N GLU A 740 -7.05 -7.06 -35.06
CA GLU A 740 -7.41 -6.12 -36.12
C GLU A 740 -6.33 -5.05 -36.36
N LEU A 741 -5.44 -4.84 -35.38
CA LEU A 741 -4.40 -3.81 -35.42
C LEU A 741 -3.06 -4.42 -35.88
N SER A 742 -2.90 -4.47 -37.20
CA SER A 742 -1.61 -4.73 -37.86
C SER A 742 -1.27 -3.52 -38.72
N LEU A 743 -0.59 -2.57 -38.09
CA LEU A 743 -0.39 -1.21 -38.56
C LEU A 743 0.92 -1.11 -39.33
N SER A 744 0.87 -0.74 -40.61
CA SER A 744 2.07 -0.58 -41.44
C SER A 744 1.86 0.46 -42.54
N SER A 745 2.98 1.00 -43.04
CA SER A 745 2.99 1.94 -44.15
C SER A 745 4.17 1.69 -45.08
N LEU A 746 4.08 2.20 -46.31
CA LEU A 746 5.23 2.24 -47.21
C LEU A 746 6.25 3.25 -46.68
N ASN A 747 7.54 3.05 -47.00
CA ASN A 747 8.55 4.03 -46.62
C ASN A 747 8.21 5.42 -47.16
N ASN A 748 8.32 6.42 -46.30
CA ASN A 748 7.92 7.83 -46.52
C ASN A 748 6.43 7.96 -46.89
N GLY A 749 5.59 7.06 -46.35
CA GLY A 749 4.17 7.00 -46.65
C GLY A 749 3.31 7.14 -45.38
N VAL A 750 2.07 7.56 -45.57
CA VAL A 750 1.05 7.64 -44.52
C VAL A 750 -0.09 6.68 -44.83
N SER A 751 -0.49 5.89 -43.84
CA SER A 751 -1.62 4.95 -43.88
C SER A 751 -2.58 5.23 -42.72
N THR A 752 -3.86 4.90 -42.90
CA THR A 752 -4.87 5.03 -41.84
C THR A 752 -5.62 3.72 -41.66
N PHE A 753 -5.84 3.35 -40.41
CA PHE A 753 -6.58 2.16 -39.99
C PHE A 753 -7.66 2.58 -39.01
N SER A 754 -8.76 1.84 -38.93
CA SER A 754 -9.80 2.10 -37.94
C SER A 754 -10.31 0.79 -37.36
N THR A 755 -10.56 0.79 -36.05
CA THR A 755 -11.18 -0.33 -35.35
C THR A 755 -12.05 0.18 -34.20
N THR A 756 -12.86 -0.70 -33.62
CA THR A 756 -13.57 -0.42 -32.37
C THR A 756 -12.76 -0.98 -31.21
N LEU A 757 -12.51 -0.16 -30.19
CA LEU A 757 -11.83 -0.55 -28.96
C LEU A 757 -12.86 -0.64 -27.83
N GLU A 758 -12.75 -1.67 -27.00
CA GLU A 758 -13.68 -1.89 -25.89
C GLU A 758 -13.37 -0.97 -24.71
N ALA A 759 -14.40 -0.63 -23.95
CA ALA A 759 -14.27 0.10 -22.69
C ALA A 759 -13.59 -0.74 -21.60
N GLY A 760 -12.98 -0.10 -20.61
CA GLY A 760 -12.43 -0.78 -19.45
C GLY A 760 -11.03 -1.39 -19.66
N GLN A 761 -10.34 -1.04 -20.75
CA GLN A 761 -9.07 -1.66 -21.17
C GLN A 761 -7.88 -0.71 -21.02
N ILE A 762 -6.69 -1.28 -20.86
CA ILE A 762 -5.41 -0.59 -21.04
C ILE A 762 -4.67 -1.30 -22.18
N LEU A 763 -4.18 -0.54 -23.15
CA LEU A 763 -3.50 -1.08 -24.32
C LEU A 763 -2.06 -0.57 -24.41
N ALA A 764 -1.10 -1.48 -24.49
CA ALA A 764 0.30 -1.16 -24.79
C ALA A 764 0.60 -1.40 -26.29
N PRO A 765 1.37 -0.54 -26.96
CA PRO A 765 1.85 -0.78 -28.31
C PRO A 765 3.03 -1.76 -28.34
N PHE A 766 3.36 -2.27 -29.53
CA PHE A 766 4.62 -2.95 -29.81
C PHE A 766 5.00 -2.76 -31.28
N ILE A 767 6.29 -2.86 -31.60
CA ILE A 767 6.82 -2.84 -32.97
C ILE A 767 7.47 -4.18 -33.31
N VAL A 768 7.20 -4.68 -34.51
CA VAL A 768 7.88 -5.82 -35.15
C VAL A 768 8.76 -5.29 -36.26
N VAL A 769 10.05 -5.60 -36.21
CA VAL A 769 11.08 -5.04 -37.10
C VAL A 769 11.32 -5.94 -38.32
N ASP A 770 11.25 -5.36 -39.52
CA ASP A 770 11.49 -6.00 -40.82
C ASP A 770 10.79 -7.36 -41.02
N GLY A 771 9.54 -7.48 -40.58
CA GLY A 771 8.82 -8.74 -40.58
C GLY A 771 7.33 -8.55 -40.35
N THR A 772 6.66 -9.62 -39.95
CA THR A 772 5.22 -9.65 -39.73
C THR A 772 4.88 -10.26 -38.36
N ILE A 773 3.72 -9.90 -37.83
CA ILE A 773 3.17 -10.51 -36.62
C ILE A 773 2.93 -12.02 -36.83
N ASP A 774 2.56 -12.43 -38.05
CA ASP A 774 2.30 -13.83 -38.38
C ASP A 774 3.55 -14.70 -38.27
N GLU A 775 4.74 -14.17 -38.57
CA GLU A 775 6.02 -14.86 -38.39
C GLU A 775 6.30 -15.12 -36.89
N LEU A 776 6.02 -14.16 -36.00
CA LEU A 776 6.23 -14.30 -34.55
C LEU A 776 5.32 -15.30 -33.84
N ILE A 777 4.18 -15.66 -34.46
CA ILE A 777 3.17 -16.54 -33.87
C ILE A 777 3.06 -17.89 -34.60
N ASP A 778 3.93 -18.13 -35.58
CA ASP A 778 4.00 -19.42 -36.26
C ASP A 778 4.80 -20.45 -35.43
N GLU A 779 4.97 -21.67 -35.97
CA GLU A 779 5.71 -22.75 -35.26
C GLU A 779 7.23 -22.74 -35.53
N ASP A 780 7.73 -21.83 -36.36
CA ASP A 780 9.11 -21.75 -36.87
C ASP A 780 9.90 -20.59 -36.24
N ALA A 781 10.25 -20.73 -34.95
CA ALA A 781 11.08 -19.74 -34.22
C ALA A 781 12.47 -19.41 -34.83
N SER A 782 12.84 -19.99 -35.99
CA SER A 782 14.06 -19.63 -36.73
C SER A 782 13.89 -18.43 -37.67
N ASN A 783 12.65 -17.99 -37.93
CA ASN A 783 12.33 -16.82 -38.74
C ASN A 783 11.84 -15.61 -37.92
N ASP A 784 11.74 -15.72 -36.58
CA ASP A 784 11.19 -14.69 -35.71
C ASP A 784 11.90 -13.33 -35.92
N PRO A 785 11.17 -12.28 -36.33
CA PRO A 785 11.69 -10.91 -36.36
C PRO A 785 11.94 -10.37 -34.95
N ALA A 786 12.67 -9.26 -34.84
CA ALA A 786 12.80 -8.56 -33.56
C ALA A 786 11.45 -7.89 -33.19
N ILE A 787 11.14 -7.87 -31.90
CA ILE A 787 9.95 -7.23 -31.34
C ILE A 787 10.32 -6.41 -30.12
N TYR A 788 9.75 -5.22 -30.02
CA TYR A 788 9.98 -4.30 -28.91
C TYR A 788 8.67 -3.75 -28.35
N THR A 789 8.64 -3.57 -27.03
CA THR A 789 7.50 -3.04 -26.26
C THR A 789 7.95 -1.82 -25.44
N PRO A 790 7.03 -1.06 -24.82
CA PRO A 790 7.39 0.00 -23.88
C PRO A 790 8.12 -0.50 -22.62
N PHE A 791 8.04 -1.80 -22.30
CA PHE A 791 8.59 -2.34 -21.05
C PHE A 791 10.03 -2.83 -21.25
N LEU A 792 11.00 -2.12 -20.66
CA LEU A 792 12.43 -2.43 -20.81
C LEU A 792 12.79 -3.88 -20.42
N GLY A 793 12.16 -4.44 -19.37
CA GLY A 793 12.37 -5.83 -18.95
C GLY A 793 11.99 -6.87 -20.01
N ALA A 794 11.04 -6.55 -20.89
CA ALA A 794 10.62 -7.43 -21.99
C ALA A 794 11.51 -7.31 -23.24
N ASN A 795 12.28 -6.23 -23.37
CA ASN A 795 13.15 -5.98 -24.53
C ASN A 795 14.51 -6.65 -24.34
N LEU A 796 14.95 -7.47 -25.32
CA LEU A 796 16.18 -8.27 -25.21
C LEU A 796 17.47 -7.44 -25.05
N ASP A 797 17.47 -6.19 -25.52
CA ASP A 797 18.58 -5.25 -25.37
C ASP A 797 18.42 -4.30 -24.19
N SER A 798 17.32 -4.42 -23.44
CA SER A 798 16.96 -3.55 -22.30
C SER A 798 17.00 -2.06 -22.67
N ALA A 799 16.71 -1.75 -23.93
CA ALA A 799 16.59 -0.40 -24.43
C ALA A 799 15.13 0.01 -24.57
N ASP A 800 14.91 1.31 -24.55
CA ASP A 800 13.63 1.91 -24.86
C ASP A 800 13.49 2.04 -26.38
N HIS A 801 12.32 1.66 -26.88
CA HIS A 801 11.97 1.61 -28.30
C HIS A 801 10.62 2.25 -28.61
N VAL A 802 9.91 2.76 -27.58
CA VAL A 802 8.63 3.43 -27.75
C VAL A 802 8.64 4.72 -26.96
N ARG A 803 8.33 5.84 -27.61
CA ARG A 803 8.24 7.16 -26.94
C ARG A 803 6.90 7.81 -27.17
N LEU A 804 6.49 8.62 -26.20
CA LEU A 804 5.31 9.47 -26.32
C LEU A 804 5.68 10.86 -26.86
N PHE A 805 5.26 11.17 -28.09
CA PHE A 805 5.43 12.52 -28.67
C PHE A 805 4.32 13.49 -28.28
N GLY A 806 3.27 12.99 -27.65
CA GLY A 806 2.11 13.74 -27.19
C GLY A 806 0.94 12.79 -26.95
N ASN A 807 -0.22 13.34 -26.62
CA ASN A 807 -1.43 12.55 -26.38
C ASN A 807 -1.66 11.53 -27.50
N ASN A 808 -1.72 10.25 -27.14
CA ASN A 808 -1.96 9.12 -28.04
C ASN A 808 -1.07 9.09 -29.30
N THR A 809 0.13 9.66 -29.22
CA THR A 809 1.08 9.72 -30.34
C THR A 809 2.37 9.03 -29.94
N PHE A 810 2.62 7.89 -30.56
CA PHE A 810 3.71 6.97 -30.23
C PHE A 810 4.75 6.98 -31.35
N GLY A 811 6.00 7.28 -31.01
CA GLY A 811 7.17 7.09 -31.87
C GLY A 811 7.85 5.77 -31.57
N PHE A 812 8.43 5.15 -32.59
CA PHE A 812 9.06 3.85 -32.50
C PHE A 812 10.45 3.86 -33.13
N GLU A 813 11.37 3.13 -32.51
CA GLU A 813 12.74 2.91 -32.98
C GLU A 813 12.93 1.44 -33.36
N ASP A 814 13.47 1.17 -34.55
CA ASP A 814 13.57 -0.17 -35.12
C ASP A 814 14.97 -0.82 -34.99
N LEU A 815 15.97 -0.05 -34.57
CA LEU A 815 17.35 -0.48 -34.41
C LEU A 815 17.69 -0.88 -32.97
N VAL A 816 18.40 -2.01 -32.84
CA VAL A 816 18.90 -2.56 -31.57
C VAL A 816 19.60 -1.49 -30.71
N SER A 817 19.33 -1.50 -29.41
CA SER A 817 19.88 -0.55 -28.43
C SER A 817 19.47 0.90 -28.68
N GLY A 818 18.30 1.11 -29.28
CA GLY A 818 17.71 2.42 -29.54
C GLY A 818 18.30 3.18 -30.72
N GLY A 819 19.11 2.55 -31.58
CA GLY A 819 19.62 3.13 -32.84
C GLY A 819 20.12 4.58 -32.81
N ASP A 820 19.57 5.40 -33.70
CA ASP A 820 19.79 6.86 -33.80
C ASP A 820 18.91 7.68 -32.85
N GLN A 821 17.97 7.03 -32.16
CA GLN A 821 17.19 7.58 -31.04
C GLN A 821 16.26 8.73 -31.44
N ASP A 822 15.88 8.79 -32.71
CA ASP A 822 14.90 9.73 -33.24
C ASP A 822 13.46 9.18 -33.18
N PHE A 823 13.27 7.86 -33.10
CA PHE A 823 11.97 7.20 -32.94
C PHE A 823 10.96 7.60 -34.04
N ASP A 824 11.45 7.98 -35.22
CA ASP A 824 10.65 8.35 -36.39
C ASP A 824 10.53 7.22 -37.44
N ASP A 825 11.20 6.09 -37.20
CA ASP A 825 11.11 4.88 -38.02
C ASP A 825 9.65 4.50 -38.28
N LEU A 826 8.81 4.66 -37.24
CA LEU A 826 7.36 4.59 -37.35
C LEU A 826 6.71 5.50 -36.30
N ILE A 827 5.67 6.24 -36.69
CA ILE A 827 4.87 7.08 -35.80
C ILE A 827 3.41 6.65 -35.91
N VAL A 828 2.74 6.43 -34.79
CA VAL A 828 1.31 6.11 -34.71
C VAL A 828 0.58 7.15 -33.88
N GLN A 829 -0.36 7.85 -34.51
CA GLN A 829 -1.31 8.73 -33.82
C GLN A 829 -2.68 8.05 -33.73
N VAL A 830 -3.33 8.11 -32.57
CA VAL A 830 -4.67 7.54 -32.35
C VAL A 830 -5.69 8.63 -32.02
N ASP A 831 -6.69 8.74 -32.88
CA ASP A 831 -7.83 9.65 -32.74
C ASP A 831 -9.11 8.87 -32.40
N PHE A 832 -9.88 9.36 -31.43
CA PHE A 832 -11.17 8.79 -31.02
C PHE A 832 -12.34 9.64 -31.56
N LEU A 833 -13.44 8.99 -31.95
CA LEU A 833 -14.64 9.64 -32.52
C LEU A 833 -15.73 9.98 -31.51
#